data_AF-A0A948MSN3-F1
#
_entry.id   AF-A0A948MSN3-F1
#
_cell.length_a   1.000
_cell.length_b   1.000
_cell.length_c   1.000
_cell.angle_alpha   90.00
_cell.angle_beta   90.00
_cell.angle_gamma   90.00
#
_symmetry.space_group_name_H-M   'P 1'
#
loop_
_entity.id
_entity.type
_entity.pdbx_description
1 polymer ?
#
loop_
_entity_poly.entity_id
_entity_poly.type
_entity_poly.pdbx_seq_one_letter_code
_entity_poly.pdbx_strand_id
1 'polypeptide(L)'
;MNIPLTENRISLTVNGTPVTLSVAPMRRLTSVLRDQLGLTGTKVGCDAGDCGACTVLMDGKQVCACLVPAAQADGAEIVTVEGLALDGRLNALQQAFHRHGAAQCGICTPGMLMAASALLATQRHPDRGQVEDALGGVLCRCTGYSKIVEAVMDAGGSATPIIAESGGAVGARIPRKDGIGKLTGAEKFGADDAPADALWLRAIRSPHAHARFTLGDLAAFTAAHPGVERVFTARDVPGSNSFGIYPDLKDQPVLADGYVRFRGEAVLALVGDRAVLERIADSDIPIDWTPLPALSGTIAAMAEGAPVLHPGRADNVLIEGRVARGDLKAGFALAAVRSAGHFETGFVEHAYIEPEAGYARRIGERIEITACTQTPYMDRDEVAHVLGIAKHAVRIVPTATGGGFGGKLDMSVQPLLATAAWLLGRPVRMIYHRPESMASTTKRHPSRIDVEAAADAAGHITAFRFQGDFNTGAYASWGPTVANRVPVHATGPYKVGSALCTSRAIYTNDTPAGAFRGFGVPQAAIAHEAMMDDLALKLGIDRLEFRLINALRKGDTTHCGQTIAHSVGLDACLEALRPRWRQLIAENIAFNAQNAERRRGIGIGCMWYGCGNTSMSNPSTMRLGLKPDGRLVLYNGAHDIGQGSYTIMAQIAADAVGLPVDLVDQVYADTDLTADAGKTSASRQTFVSGKAAERAARALRESILRFANVSERATLGLDGGTLVIAEGEATRRIELASLPADL
;
A
#
# COMPACT_ATOMS: atom_id res chain seq x y z
N MET A 1 28.09 -9.43 28.70
CA MET A 1 28.06 -10.51 29.72
C MET A 1 27.32 -11.69 29.13
N ASN A 2 27.99 -12.84 28.99
CA ASN A 2 27.38 -14.11 28.57
C ASN A 2 26.67 -14.77 29.77
N ILE A 3 25.35 -14.64 29.85
CA ILE A 3 24.53 -15.63 30.56
C ILE A 3 24.03 -16.58 29.47
N PRO A 4 24.42 -17.86 29.49
CA PRO A 4 23.73 -18.87 28.67
C PRO A 4 22.26 -18.81 29.10
N LEU A 5 21.36 -18.43 28.19
CA LEU A 5 19.94 -18.57 28.44
C LEU A 5 19.68 -20.08 28.46
N THR A 6 19.81 -20.70 29.64
CA THR A 6 19.34 -22.06 29.87
C THR A 6 17.87 -22.09 29.46
N GLU A 7 17.55 -22.87 28.44
CA GLU A 7 16.17 -23.04 28.02
C GLU A 7 15.39 -23.66 29.19
N ASN A 8 14.27 -23.05 29.54
CA ASN A 8 13.36 -23.59 30.53
C ASN A 8 12.24 -24.31 29.82
N ARG A 9 11.80 -25.42 30.42
CA ARG A 9 10.60 -26.13 29.99
C ARG A 9 9.38 -25.35 30.48
N ILE A 10 8.53 -24.91 29.56
CA ILE A 10 7.23 -24.30 29.86
C ILE A 10 6.11 -25.19 29.33
N SER A 11 4.95 -25.15 29.97
CA SER A 11 3.73 -25.84 29.57
C SER A 11 2.60 -24.84 29.33
N LEU A 12 1.94 -24.91 28.18
CA LEU A 12 0.86 -24.02 27.77
C LEU A 12 -0.36 -24.84 27.37
N THR A 13 -1.55 -24.26 27.40
CA THR A 13 -2.69 -24.77 26.62
C THR A 13 -2.97 -23.80 25.50
N VAL A 14 -2.68 -24.18 24.25
CA VAL A 14 -2.82 -23.30 23.08
C VAL A 14 -3.99 -23.77 22.22
N ASN A 15 -4.99 -22.89 22.05
CA ASN A 15 -6.24 -23.20 21.34
C ASN A 15 -6.88 -24.53 21.83
N GLY A 16 -6.90 -24.76 23.14
CA GLY A 16 -7.43 -25.98 23.77
C GLY A 16 -6.49 -27.20 23.74
N THR A 17 -5.31 -27.10 23.12
CA THR A 17 -4.35 -28.21 23.04
C THR A 17 -3.19 -28.00 24.02
N PRO A 18 -2.89 -28.93 24.94
CA PRO A 18 -1.71 -28.86 25.79
C PRO A 18 -0.42 -28.95 24.98
N VAL A 19 0.55 -28.07 25.24
CA VAL A 19 1.85 -28.04 24.58
C VAL A 19 2.96 -27.85 25.61
N THR A 20 4.10 -28.53 25.41
CA THR A 20 5.29 -28.36 26.26
C THR A 20 6.52 -28.16 25.39
N LEU A 21 7.29 -27.11 25.69
CA LEU A 21 8.43 -26.68 24.87
C LEU A 21 9.59 -26.21 25.75
N SER A 22 10.81 -26.33 25.24
CA SER A 22 12.00 -25.72 25.80
C SER A 22 12.26 -24.37 25.11
N VAL A 23 12.37 -23.32 25.91
CA VAL A 23 12.49 -21.95 25.40
C VAL A 23 13.25 -21.07 26.38
N ALA A 24 14.08 -20.17 25.87
CA ALA A 24 14.72 -19.14 26.68
C ALA A 24 13.66 -18.29 27.42
N PRO A 25 13.78 -18.08 28.74
CA PRO A 25 12.73 -17.42 29.55
C PRO A 25 12.24 -16.07 29.02
N MET A 26 13.16 -15.26 28.47
CA MET A 26 12.89 -13.92 27.95
C MET A 26 12.51 -13.90 26.46
N ARG A 27 12.41 -15.05 25.79
CA ARG A 27 11.89 -15.13 24.42
C ARG A 27 10.46 -14.59 24.42
N ARG A 28 10.11 -13.77 23.45
CA ARG A 28 8.75 -13.22 23.32
C ARG A 28 7.75 -14.31 22.96
N LEU A 29 6.54 -14.24 23.53
CA LEU A 29 5.46 -15.18 23.23
C LEU A 29 5.10 -15.18 21.74
N THR A 30 5.19 -14.03 21.05
CA THR A 30 5.03 -13.98 19.58
C THR A 30 5.96 -14.94 18.85
N SER A 31 7.23 -14.99 19.23
CA SER A 31 8.19 -15.88 18.61
C SER A 31 7.92 -17.34 18.93
N VAL A 32 7.45 -17.65 20.13
CA VAL A 32 7.04 -19.02 20.50
C VAL A 32 5.86 -19.46 19.63
N LEU A 33 4.78 -18.67 19.59
CA LEU A 33 3.59 -18.98 18.82
C LEU A 33 3.88 -19.10 17.33
N ARG A 34 4.66 -18.17 16.76
CA ARG A 34 4.93 -18.15 15.32
C ARG A 34 6.01 -19.12 14.88
N ASP A 35 7.17 -19.07 15.51
CA ASP A 35 8.38 -19.73 15.02
C ASP A 35 8.46 -21.20 15.45
N GLN A 36 7.95 -21.54 16.65
CA GLN A 36 7.97 -22.92 17.16
C GLN A 36 6.64 -23.65 16.92
N LEU A 37 5.50 -22.97 17.08
CA LEU A 37 4.17 -23.59 16.93
C LEU A 37 3.52 -23.36 15.55
N GLY A 38 4.10 -22.54 14.69
CA GLY A 38 3.59 -22.27 13.35
C GLY A 38 2.29 -21.44 13.29
N LEU A 39 1.88 -20.83 14.42
CA LEU A 39 0.66 -20.01 14.55
C LEU A 39 0.89 -18.59 14.03
N THR A 40 1.12 -18.51 12.73
CA THR A 40 1.44 -17.26 12.01
C THR A 40 0.28 -16.28 11.93
N GLY A 41 -0.93 -16.64 12.36
CA GLY A 41 -2.07 -15.74 12.52
C GLY A 41 -1.84 -14.67 13.58
N THR A 42 -0.95 -14.93 14.54
CA THR A 42 -0.42 -13.90 15.46
C THR A 42 0.55 -13.02 14.69
N LYS A 43 0.09 -11.89 14.14
CA LYS A 43 0.88 -11.02 13.26
C LYS A 43 1.81 -10.11 14.06
N VAL A 44 2.99 -9.79 13.52
CA VAL A 44 3.96 -8.88 14.15
C VAL A 44 4.15 -7.66 13.25
N GLY A 45 3.89 -6.47 13.81
CA GLY A 45 3.99 -5.20 13.10
C GLY A 45 5.03 -4.26 13.70
N CYS A 46 4.70 -3.61 14.83
CA CYS A 46 5.63 -2.72 15.55
C CYS A 46 6.69 -3.48 16.36
N ASP A 47 6.34 -4.68 16.84
CA ASP A 47 7.13 -5.48 17.78
C ASP A 47 7.54 -4.73 19.06
N ALA A 48 6.68 -3.79 19.49
CA ALA A 48 6.88 -2.88 20.63
C ALA A 48 5.60 -2.64 21.47
N GLY A 49 4.49 -3.30 21.15
CA GLY A 49 3.20 -3.14 21.85
C GLY A 49 2.28 -2.04 21.31
N ASP A 50 2.74 -1.19 20.38
CA ASP A 50 1.95 -0.04 19.92
C ASP A 50 0.79 -0.39 18.96
N CYS A 51 0.95 -1.44 18.16
CA CYS A 51 0.03 -1.71 17.04
C CYS A 51 -1.09 -2.71 17.31
N GLY A 52 -0.96 -3.54 18.36
CA GLY A 52 -1.92 -4.62 18.69
C GLY A 52 -2.10 -5.72 17.64
N ALA A 53 -1.33 -5.77 16.55
CA ALA A 53 -1.48 -6.83 15.54
C ALA A 53 -1.20 -8.25 16.10
N CYS A 54 -0.41 -8.32 17.17
CA CYS A 54 -0.06 -9.56 17.87
C CYS A 54 -0.97 -9.84 19.09
N THR A 55 -2.15 -9.22 19.16
CA THR A 55 -3.08 -9.47 20.26
C THR A 55 -3.53 -10.92 20.27
N VAL A 56 -3.39 -11.57 21.42
CA VAL A 56 -3.88 -12.92 21.74
C VAL A 56 -4.65 -12.84 23.06
N LEU A 57 -5.39 -13.90 23.40
CA LEU A 57 -5.95 -14.03 24.75
C LEU A 57 -5.02 -14.91 25.59
N MET A 58 -4.65 -14.42 26.76
CA MET A 58 -3.96 -15.17 27.81
C MET A 58 -4.88 -15.20 29.03
N ASP A 59 -5.35 -16.40 29.39
CA ASP A 59 -6.35 -16.62 30.45
C ASP A 59 -7.61 -15.73 30.27
N GLY A 60 -8.09 -15.66 29.02
CA GLY A 60 -9.26 -14.86 28.63
C GLY A 60 -9.02 -13.35 28.52
N LYS A 61 -7.81 -12.86 28.82
CA LYS A 61 -7.47 -11.42 28.75
C LYS A 61 -6.63 -11.11 27.52
N GLN A 62 -6.95 -10.00 26.87
CA GLN A 62 -6.18 -9.49 25.74
C GLN A 62 -4.78 -9.04 26.17
N VAL A 63 -3.75 -9.54 25.49
CA VAL A 63 -2.34 -9.16 25.70
C VAL A 63 -1.64 -8.98 24.36
N CYS A 64 -0.70 -8.04 24.29
CA CYS A 64 0.23 -7.94 23.17
C CYS A 64 1.33 -9.01 23.32
N ALA A 65 1.25 -10.12 22.57
CA ALA A 65 2.19 -11.23 22.71
C ALA A 65 3.67 -10.84 22.49
N CYS A 66 3.97 -9.72 21.80
CA CYS A 66 5.34 -9.22 21.63
C CYS A 66 5.95 -8.66 22.93
N LEU A 67 5.13 -8.33 23.93
CA LEU A 67 5.56 -7.82 25.23
C LEU A 67 5.58 -8.90 26.32
N VAL A 68 5.07 -10.10 26.05
CA VAL A 68 4.96 -11.18 27.04
C VAL A 68 6.19 -12.10 26.92
N PRO A 69 7.02 -12.22 27.96
CA PRO A 69 8.07 -13.25 28.03
C PRO A 69 7.47 -14.65 28.09
N ALA A 70 8.11 -15.63 27.46
CA ALA A 70 7.66 -17.01 27.43
C ALA A 70 7.50 -17.61 28.84
N ALA A 71 8.41 -17.28 29.77
CA ALA A 71 8.31 -17.74 31.16
C ALA A 71 7.09 -17.17 31.91
N GLN A 72 6.56 -16.00 31.51
CA GLN A 72 5.34 -15.45 32.11
C GLN A 72 4.09 -16.22 31.65
N ALA A 73 4.15 -16.83 30.46
CA ALA A 73 3.03 -17.59 29.92
C ALA A 73 2.95 -19.03 30.46
N ASP A 74 3.92 -19.49 31.24
CA ASP A 74 3.94 -20.87 31.77
C ASP A 74 2.69 -21.17 32.61
N GLY A 75 2.00 -22.26 32.27
CA GLY A 75 0.72 -22.68 32.82
C GLY A 75 -0.52 -22.00 32.22
N ALA A 76 -0.36 -20.98 31.37
CA ALA A 76 -1.49 -20.19 30.86
C ALA A 76 -2.25 -20.87 29.72
N GLU A 77 -3.52 -20.47 29.58
CA GLU A 77 -4.33 -20.75 28.39
C GLU A 77 -4.16 -19.63 27.37
N ILE A 78 -3.68 -19.98 26.18
CA ILE A 78 -3.48 -19.06 25.06
C ILE A 78 -4.50 -19.35 23.96
N VAL A 79 -5.27 -18.33 23.56
CA VAL A 79 -6.12 -18.38 22.38
C VAL A 79 -5.61 -17.40 21.33
N THR A 80 -5.44 -17.91 20.11
CA THR A 80 -5.03 -17.18 18.92
C THR A 80 -6.18 -17.14 17.90
N VAL A 81 -6.02 -16.42 16.79
CA VAL A 81 -7.07 -16.34 15.76
C VAL A 81 -7.39 -17.71 15.15
N GLU A 82 -6.39 -18.60 15.09
CA GLU A 82 -6.53 -19.97 14.63
C GLU A 82 -7.52 -20.78 15.49
N GLY A 83 -7.65 -20.44 16.78
CA GLY A 83 -8.60 -21.06 17.70
C GLY A 83 -10.05 -20.57 17.58
N LEU A 84 -10.31 -19.52 16.78
CA LEU A 84 -11.65 -18.95 16.64
C LEU A 84 -12.55 -19.72 15.67
N ALA A 85 -11.97 -20.34 14.65
CA ALA A 85 -12.70 -21.15 13.68
C ALA A 85 -12.60 -22.64 14.07
N LEU A 86 -13.74 -23.33 14.17
CA LEU A 86 -13.81 -24.75 14.52
C LEU A 86 -14.23 -25.56 13.30
N ASP A 87 -13.52 -26.66 13.01
CA ASP A 87 -13.79 -27.55 11.87
C ASP A 87 -13.92 -26.82 10.52
N GLY A 88 -13.11 -25.77 10.31
CA GLY A 88 -13.13 -24.95 9.10
C GLY A 88 -14.31 -23.98 8.99
N ARG A 89 -15.16 -23.88 10.01
CA ARG A 89 -16.30 -22.95 10.05
C ARG A 89 -15.93 -21.68 10.82
N LEU A 90 -16.17 -20.54 10.18
CA LEU A 90 -16.04 -19.22 10.82
C LEU A 90 -17.05 -19.09 11.98
N ASN A 91 -16.62 -18.53 13.10
CA ASN A 91 -17.55 -18.16 14.18
C ASN A 91 -18.38 -16.93 13.83
N ALA A 92 -19.34 -16.57 14.69
CA ALA A 92 -20.26 -15.46 14.45
C ALA A 92 -19.56 -14.11 14.22
N LEU A 93 -18.45 -13.84 14.93
CA LEU A 93 -17.68 -12.60 14.79
C LEU A 93 -16.93 -12.57 13.44
N GLN A 94 -16.26 -13.66 13.07
CA GLN A 94 -15.58 -13.77 11.78
C GLN A 94 -16.56 -13.65 10.61
N GLN A 95 -17.76 -14.24 10.72
CA GLN A 95 -18.82 -14.08 9.72
C GLN A 95 -19.28 -12.62 9.61
N ALA A 96 -19.48 -11.92 10.73
CA ALA A 96 -19.83 -10.51 10.72
C ALA A 96 -18.74 -9.66 10.05
N PHE A 97 -17.46 -9.89 10.37
CA PHE A 97 -16.34 -9.21 9.69
C PHE A 97 -16.36 -9.45 8.18
N HIS A 98 -16.68 -10.68 7.75
CA HIS A 98 -16.77 -11.03 6.34
C HIS A 98 -17.90 -10.26 5.64
N ARG A 99 -19.11 -10.25 6.22
CA ARG A 99 -20.29 -9.57 5.66
C ARG A 99 -20.11 -8.05 5.56
N HIS A 100 -19.50 -7.43 6.56
CA HIS A 100 -19.32 -5.98 6.62
C HIS A 100 -18.11 -5.48 5.82
N GLY A 101 -17.27 -6.38 5.29
CA GLY A 101 -16.02 -6.01 4.62
C GLY A 101 -15.03 -5.36 5.60
N ALA A 102 -15.03 -5.80 6.87
CA ALA A 102 -14.21 -5.25 7.93
C ALA A 102 -12.69 -5.55 7.77
N ALA A 103 -12.34 -6.46 6.86
CA ALA A 103 -10.96 -6.77 6.49
C ALA A 103 -10.61 -6.20 5.11
N GLN A 104 -9.61 -5.32 5.06
CA GLN A 104 -8.96 -4.85 3.82
C GLN A 104 -7.68 -5.64 3.55
N CYS A 105 -6.50 -5.14 3.95
CA CYS A 105 -5.25 -5.90 3.80
C CYS A 105 -5.20 -7.14 4.69
N GLY A 106 -5.87 -7.11 5.85
CA GLY A 106 -6.03 -8.26 6.74
C GLY A 106 -4.96 -8.41 7.82
N ILE A 107 -3.83 -7.68 7.77
CA ILE A 107 -2.74 -7.88 8.74
C ILE A 107 -3.14 -7.59 10.20
N CYS A 108 -4.02 -6.60 10.44
CA CYS A 108 -4.50 -6.29 11.79
C CYS A 108 -5.73 -7.12 12.18
N THR A 109 -6.34 -7.85 11.22
CA THR A 109 -7.62 -8.53 11.43
C THR A 109 -7.55 -9.59 12.54
N PRO A 110 -6.51 -10.43 12.63
CA PRO A 110 -6.33 -11.33 13.77
C PRO A 110 -6.40 -10.63 15.13
N GLY A 111 -5.59 -9.58 15.35
CA GLY A 111 -5.59 -8.83 16.60
C GLY A 111 -6.93 -8.16 16.90
N MET A 112 -7.62 -7.63 15.88
CA MET A 112 -8.96 -7.06 16.02
C MET A 112 -9.99 -8.11 16.46
N LEU A 113 -9.93 -9.31 15.87
CA LEU A 113 -10.82 -10.41 16.23
C LEU A 113 -10.56 -10.86 17.67
N MET A 114 -9.29 -10.98 18.09
CA MET A 114 -8.97 -11.36 19.47
C MET A 114 -9.46 -10.34 20.49
N ALA A 115 -9.23 -9.04 20.25
CA ALA A 115 -9.72 -7.97 21.12
C ALA A 115 -11.25 -7.94 21.20
N ALA A 116 -11.94 -8.06 20.06
CA ALA A 116 -13.39 -8.12 20.03
C ALA A 116 -13.95 -9.40 20.69
N SER A 117 -13.28 -10.54 20.55
CA SER A 117 -13.65 -11.78 21.24
C SER A 117 -13.59 -11.63 22.75
N ALA A 118 -12.58 -10.93 23.29
CA ALA A 118 -12.51 -10.63 24.73
C ALA A 118 -13.72 -9.82 25.21
N LEU A 119 -14.10 -8.78 24.46
CA LEU A 119 -15.29 -7.97 24.77
C LEU A 119 -16.57 -8.81 24.73
N LEU A 120 -16.76 -9.58 23.65
CA LEU A 120 -17.98 -10.36 23.42
C LEU A 120 -18.16 -11.52 24.41
N ALA A 121 -17.08 -12.00 25.02
CA ALA A 121 -17.15 -12.98 26.10
C ALA A 121 -17.88 -12.43 27.34
N THR A 122 -17.79 -11.12 27.60
CA THR A 122 -18.44 -10.47 28.75
C THR A 122 -19.68 -9.66 28.37
N GLN A 123 -19.79 -9.22 27.12
CA GLN A 123 -20.86 -8.34 26.65
C GLN A 123 -21.36 -8.79 25.29
N ARG A 124 -22.54 -9.41 25.23
CA ARG A 124 -23.07 -10.00 23.98
C ARG A 124 -23.50 -8.97 22.95
N HIS A 125 -23.95 -7.80 23.39
CA HIS A 125 -24.45 -6.72 22.53
C HIS A 125 -23.80 -5.39 22.91
N PRO A 126 -22.50 -5.20 22.61
CA PRO A 126 -21.79 -3.99 23.01
C PRO A 126 -22.28 -2.79 22.21
N ASP A 127 -22.28 -1.62 22.85
CA ASP A 127 -22.48 -0.35 22.14
C ASP A 127 -21.20 0.11 21.41
N ARG A 128 -21.33 1.15 20.60
CA ARG A 128 -20.22 1.70 19.81
C ARG A 128 -19.03 2.13 20.67
N GLY A 129 -19.27 2.74 21.82
CA GLY A 129 -18.21 3.23 22.70
C GLY A 129 -17.45 2.08 23.37
N GLN A 130 -18.17 1.04 23.80
CA GLN A 130 -17.57 -0.18 24.34
C GLN A 130 -16.68 -0.89 23.31
N VAL A 131 -17.10 -0.94 22.05
CA VAL A 131 -16.29 -1.52 20.97
C VAL A 131 -15.06 -0.66 20.68
N GLU A 132 -15.21 0.67 20.61
CA GLU A 132 -14.07 1.57 20.36
C GLU A 132 -13.02 1.50 21.48
N ASP A 133 -13.44 1.42 22.74
CA ASP A 133 -12.55 1.25 23.88
C ASP A 133 -11.81 -0.09 23.83
N ALA A 134 -12.54 -1.20 23.62
CA ALA A 134 -11.94 -2.54 23.54
C ALA A 134 -10.92 -2.68 22.39
N LEU A 135 -11.16 -2.01 21.26
CA LEU A 135 -10.27 -2.05 20.10
C LEU A 135 -9.16 -0.98 20.15
N GLY A 136 -9.16 -0.08 21.13
CA GLY A 136 -8.25 1.07 21.19
C GLY A 136 -6.76 0.71 21.13
N GLY A 137 -6.40 -0.50 21.58
CA GLY A 137 -5.03 -1.04 21.51
C GLY A 137 -4.63 -1.69 20.18
N VAL A 138 -5.53 -1.79 19.20
CA VAL A 138 -5.27 -2.44 17.90
C VAL A 138 -5.39 -1.43 16.77
N LEU A 139 -4.29 -1.17 16.08
CA LEU A 139 -4.22 -0.17 15.02
C LEU A 139 -4.66 -0.74 13.66
N CYS A 140 -5.45 0.03 12.93
CA CYS A 140 -5.78 -0.25 11.53
C CYS A 140 -5.51 0.95 10.64
N ARG A 141 -4.66 0.78 9.63
CA ARG A 141 -4.33 1.85 8.67
C ARG A 141 -5.27 1.91 7.45
N CYS A 142 -6.12 0.89 7.26
CA CYS A 142 -6.87 0.70 6.02
C CYS A 142 -8.33 1.16 6.07
N THR A 143 -9.05 0.80 7.15
CA THR A 143 -10.52 0.81 7.16
C THR A 143 -11.15 2.07 7.72
N GLY A 144 -10.41 2.87 8.49
CA GLY A 144 -10.99 3.97 9.27
C GLY A 144 -11.90 3.49 10.40
N TYR A 145 -11.77 2.22 10.83
CA TYR A 145 -12.48 1.58 11.95
C TYR A 145 -13.99 1.36 11.80
N SER A 146 -14.74 2.21 11.10
CA SER A 146 -16.22 2.16 11.11
C SER A 146 -16.80 0.78 10.79
N LYS A 147 -16.33 0.12 9.72
CA LYS A 147 -16.79 -1.23 9.36
C LYS A 147 -16.36 -2.34 10.30
N ILE A 148 -15.25 -2.15 11.03
CA ILE A 148 -14.82 -3.08 12.09
C ILE A 148 -15.79 -2.94 13.27
N VAL A 149 -16.08 -1.70 13.68
CA VAL A 149 -16.99 -1.43 14.80
C VAL A 149 -18.40 -1.94 14.49
N GLU A 150 -18.92 -1.66 13.30
CA GLU A 150 -20.21 -2.20 12.83
C GLU A 150 -20.24 -3.74 12.86
N ALA A 151 -19.16 -4.41 12.44
CA ALA A 151 -19.07 -5.85 12.46
C ALA A 151 -19.07 -6.46 13.87
N VAL A 152 -18.40 -5.82 14.83
CA VAL A 152 -18.40 -6.30 16.24
C VAL A 152 -19.78 -6.15 16.87
N MET A 153 -20.46 -5.01 16.64
CA MET A 153 -21.83 -4.80 17.14
C MET A 153 -22.84 -5.77 16.51
N ASP A 154 -22.60 -6.21 15.26
CA ASP A 154 -23.41 -7.20 14.52
C ASP A 154 -22.95 -8.67 14.73
N ALA A 155 -22.07 -8.93 15.69
CA ALA A 155 -21.63 -10.29 15.99
C ALA A 155 -22.83 -11.13 16.47
N GLY A 156 -23.18 -12.17 15.71
CA GLY A 156 -24.38 -12.99 15.95
C GLY A 156 -25.58 -12.65 15.05
N GLY A 157 -25.50 -11.59 14.24
CA GLY A 157 -26.47 -11.31 13.19
C GLY A 157 -26.52 -12.40 12.11
N SER A 158 -27.71 -12.73 11.63
CA SER A 158 -27.99 -13.81 10.66
C SER A 158 -28.37 -13.29 9.27
N ALA A 159 -27.75 -12.19 8.82
CA ALA A 159 -28.06 -11.62 7.51
C ALA A 159 -27.80 -12.63 6.38
N THR A 160 -28.76 -12.79 5.48
CA THR A 160 -28.67 -13.65 4.30
C THR A 160 -27.49 -13.24 3.43
N PRO A 161 -26.65 -14.18 2.96
CA PRO A 161 -25.58 -13.88 2.02
C PRO A 161 -26.12 -13.17 0.77
N ILE A 162 -25.47 -12.07 0.39
CA ILE A 162 -25.78 -11.39 -0.87
C ILE A 162 -25.21 -12.23 -2.01
N ILE A 163 -26.09 -12.84 -2.79
CA ILE A 163 -25.74 -13.54 -4.03
C ILE A 163 -25.96 -12.55 -5.17
N ALA A 164 -24.91 -12.26 -5.93
CA ALA A 164 -25.03 -11.42 -7.10
C ALA A 164 -25.63 -12.23 -8.26
N GLU A 165 -26.62 -11.66 -8.94
CA GLU A 165 -27.14 -12.23 -10.19
C GLU A 165 -26.08 -12.16 -11.30
N SER A 166 -26.11 -13.11 -12.23
CA SER A 166 -25.25 -13.10 -13.41
C SER A 166 -25.47 -11.83 -14.23
N GLY A 167 -24.41 -11.07 -14.51
CA GLY A 167 -24.52 -9.76 -15.18
C GLY A 167 -24.82 -8.58 -14.24
N GLY A 168 -24.97 -8.84 -12.93
CA GLY A 168 -25.18 -7.83 -11.89
C GLY A 168 -24.14 -7.89 -10.76
N ALA A 169 -22.97 -8.47 -11.01
CA ALA A 169 -21.92 -8.61 -10.01
C ALA A 169 -21.21 -7.30 -9.73
N VAL A 170 -20.94 -6.44 -10.72
CA VAL A 170 -20.25 -5.16 -10.53
C VAL A 170 -21.10 -4.23 -9.64
N GLY A 171 -20.51 -3.82 -8.51
CA GLY A 171 -21.17 -2.96 -7.51
C GLY A 171 -21.97 -3.73 -6.46
N ALA A 172 -22.18 -5.04 -6.63
CA ALA A 172 -22.77 -5.87 -5.60
C ALA A 172 -21.86 -5.95 -4.36
N ARG A 173 -22.46 -5.95 -3.17
CA ARG A 173 -21.75 -6.02 -1.87
C ARG A 173 -21.45 -7.47 -1.48
N ILE A 174 -20.85 -8.23 -2.40
CA ILE A 174 -20.46 -9.61 -2.10
C ILE A 174 -19.33 -9.62 -1.07
N PRO A 175 -19.25 -10.69 -0.24
CA PRO A 175 -18.08 -10.90 0.60
C PRO A 175 -16.80 -10.99 -0.25
N ARG A 176 -15.67 -10.57 0.32
CA ARG A 176 -14.41 -10.50 -0.45
C ARG A 176 -13.90 -11.88 -0.81
N LYS A 177 -13.44 -12.04 -2.06
CA LYS A 177 -12.84 -13.30 -2.56
C LYS A 177 -11.59 -13.72 -1.76
N ASP A 178 -10.86 -12.76 -1.20
CA ASP A 178 -9.65 -12.93 -0.39
C ASP A 178 -9.92 -12.77 1.12
N GLY A 179 -11.17 -12.92 1.57
CA GLY A 179 -11.58 -12.64 2.95
C GLY A 179 -11.23 -13.73 3.95
N ILE A 180 -11.44 -15.00 3.60
CA ILE A 180 -11.40 -16.13 4.55
C ILE A 180 -10.03 -16.25 5.24
N GLY A 181 -8.94 -16.26 4.46
CA GLY A 181 -7.59 -16.41 5.02
C GLY A 181 -7.24 -15.30 6.03
N LYS A 182 -7.74 -14.08 5.80
CA LYS A 182 -7.51 -12.93 6.70
C LYS A 182 -8.26 -13.06 8.01
N LEU A 183 -9.41 -13.75 8.00
CA LEU A 183 -10.26 -13.96 9.17
C LEU A 183 -9.81 -15.15 10.03
N THR A 184 -9.21 -16.17 9.40
CA THR A 184 -8.72 -17.36 10.08
C THR A 184 -7.24 -17.28 10.47
N GLY A 185 -6.53 -16.24 10.04
CA GLY A 185 -5.08 -16.10 10.22
C GLY A 185 -4.24 -16.89 9.22
N ALA A 186 -4.87 -17.63 8.29
CA ALA A 186 -4.19 -18.44 7.28
C ALA A 186 -3.54 -17.63 6.15
N GLU A 187 -3.94 -16.37 5.95
CA GLU A 187 -3.33 -15.48 4.95
C GLU A 187 -1.85 -15.24 5.27
N LYS A 188 -0.99 -15.39 4.26
CA LYS A 188 0.47 -15.34 4.39
C LYS A 188 1.03 -14.01 3.92
N PHE A 189 1.69 -13.31 4.85
CA PHE A 189 2.42 -12.07 4.66
C PHE A 189 3.92 -12.34 4.54
N GLY A 190 4.72 -11.32 4.18
CA GLY A 190 6.15 -11.49 3.87
C GLY A 190 6.98 -12.12 5.02
N ALA A 191 6.53 -11.95 6.26
CA ALA A 191 7.19 -12.46 7.46
C ALA A 191 6.72 -13.87 7.89
N ASP A 192 5.68 -14.41 7.26
CA ASP A 192 4.99 -15.62 7.74
C ASP A 192 5.57 -16.93 7.19
N ASP A 193 6.36 -16.90 6.13
CA ASP A 193 6.88 -18.10 5.49
C ASP A 193 8.28 -17.88 4.91
N ALA A 194 9.08 -18.96 4.90
CA ALA A 194 10.38 -19.08 4.26
C ALA A 194 10.82 -20.55 4.25
N PRO A 195 11.72 -20.98 3.34
CA PRO A 195 12.37 -22.28 3.43
C PRO A 195 12.99 -22.52 4.81
N ALA A 196 12.86 -23.74 5.34
CA ALA A 196 13.31 -24.07 6.69
C ALA A 196 14.83 -23.90 6.89
N ASP A 197 15.61 -24.02 5.83
CA ASP A 197 17.07 -23.85 5.79
C ASP A 197 17.52 -22.42 5.45
N ALA A 198 16.58 -21.46 5.37
CA ALA A 198 16.88 -20.09 5.00
C ALA A 198 17.75 -19.37 6.05
N LEU A 199 18.83 -18.76 5.58
CA LEU A 199 19.67 -17.86 6.38
C LEU A 199 18.99 -16.51 6.60
N TRP A 200 19.36 -15.81 7.67
CA TRP A 200 18.86 -14.47 7.94
C TRP A 200 19.78 -13.41 7.36
N LEU A 201 19.20 -12.33 6.84
CA LEU A 201 19.91 -11.14 6.39
C LEU A 201 19.62 -9.96 7.31
N ARG A 202 20.67 -9.26 7.76
CA ARG A 202 20.59 -7.97 8.45
C ARG A 202 21.35 -6.91 7.65
N ALA A 203 20.65 -5.86 7.23
CA ALA A 203 21.28 -4.70 6.61
C ALA A 203 21.84 -3.77 7.69
N ILE A 204 23.07 -3.30 7.49
CA ILE A 204 23.70 -2.30 8.35
C ILE A 204 23.53 -0.94 7.71
N ARG A 205 22.93 -0.02 8.46
CA ARG A 205 22.45 1.26 7.94
C ARG A 205 23.22 2.43 8.53
N SER A 206 23.33 3.51 7.75
CA SER A 206 24.00 4.70 8.23
C SER A 206 23.23 5.38 9.37
N PRO A 207 23.92 5.77 10.44
CA PRO A 207 23.35 6.67 11.46
C PRO A 207 23.38 8.14 11.04
N HIS A 208 24.06 8.49 9.94
CA HIS A 208 24.29 9.88 9.50
C HIS A 208 23.44 10.26 8.28
N ALA A 209 23.02 11.53 8.22
CA ALA A 209 22.34 12.07 7.04
C ALA A 209 23.28 12.25 5.84
N HIS A 210 24.57 12.49 6.08
CA HIS A 210 25.60 12.58 5.05
C HIS A 210 26.95 12.25 5.69
N ALA A 211 27.68 11.29 5.13
CA ALA A 211 29.00 10.92 5.64
C ALA A 211 29.81 10.18 4.57
N ARG A 212 31.14 10.27 4.65
CA ARG A 212 32.04 9.25 4.07
C ARG A 212 32.21 8.11 5.06
N PHE A 213 32.52 6.93 4.55
CA PHE A 213 32.89 5.81 5.41
C PHE A 213 33.96 4.92 4.78
N THR A 214 34.70 4.23 5.63
CA THR A 214 35.62 3.15 5.24
C THR A 214 35.27 1.87 5.98
N LEU A 215 35.55 0.73 5.35
CA LEU A 215 35.33 -0.59 5.93
C LEU A 215 36.69 -1.18 6.32
N GLY A 216 36.80 -1.67 7.55
CA GLY A 216 37.98 -2.37 8.05
C GLY A 216 38.06 -3.82 7.57
N ASP A 217 38.74 -4.68 8.34
CA ASP A 217 38.91 -6.09 7.99
C ASP A 217 37.63 -6.90 8.24
N LEU A 218 36.80 -7.01 7.19
CA LEU A 218 35.56 -7.76 7.22
C LEU A 218 35.79 -9.28 7.35
N ALA A 219 36.92 -9.80 6.86
CA ALA A 219 37.23 -11.23 6.94
C ALA A 219 37.57 -11.62 8.39
N ALA A 220 38.39 -10.81 9.06
CA ALA A 220 38.65 -10.97 10.49
C ALA A 220 37.38 -10.81 11.32
N PHE A 221 36.53 -9.83 10.97
CA PHE A 221 35.22 -9.67 11.62
C PHE A 221 34.35 -10.93 11.47
N THR A 222 34.22 -11.49 10.26
CA THR A 222 33.44 -12.72 10.04
C THR A 222 34.03 -13.90 10.83
N ALA A 223 35.34 -14.08 10.82
CA ALA A 223 36.01 -15.14 11.57
C ALA A 223 35.80 -15.03 13.09
N ALA A 224 35.70 -13.80 13.61
CA ALA A 224 35.43 -13.54 15.02
C ALA A 224 33.98 -13.80 15.45
N HIS A 225 33.05 -13.95 14.51
CA HIS A 225 31.63 -14.15 14.77
C HIS A 225 31.10 -15.46 14.13
N PRO A 226 31.41 -16.65 14.70
CA PRO A 226 30.89 -17.92 14.22
C PRO A 226 29.36 -17.90 14.07
N GLY A 227 28.88 -18.26 12.88
CA GLY A 227 27.47 -18.19 12.49
C GLY A 227 27.12 -17.00 11.59
N VAL A 228 28.04 -16.04 11.41
CA VAL A 228 28.03 -15.15 10.24
C VAL A 228 28.60 -15.94 9.06
N GLU A 229 27.75 -16.25 8.08
CA GLU A 229 28.10 -17.03 6.89
C GLU A 229 28.73 -16.14 5.81
N ARG A 230 28.25 -14.89 5.70
CA ARG A 230 28.78 -13.93 4.74
C ARG A 230 28.56 -12.50 5.19
N VAL A 231 29.54 -11.66 4.89
CA VAL A 231 29.39 -10.20 4.85
C VAL A 231 29.58 -9.78 3.40
N PHE A 232 28.70 -8.93 2.89
CA PHE A 232 28.81 -8.43 1.52
C PHE A 232 28.56 -6.92 1.44
N THR A 233 29.18 -6.30 0.45
CA THR A 233 29.26 -4.85 0.24
C THR A 233 28.79 -4.49 -1.17
N ALA A 234 28.83 -3.20 -1.52
CA ALA A 234 28.60 -2.70 -2.87
C ALA A 234 29.38 -3.47 -3.97
N ARG A 235 30.60 -3.94 -3.64
CA ARG A 235 31.50 -4.63 -4.58
C ARG A 235 31.07 -6.07 -4.89
N ASP A 236 30.24 -6.65 -4.05
CA ASP A 236 29.74 -8.02 -4.20
C ASP A 236 28.45 -8.08 -5.03
N VAL A 237 27.85 -6.94 -5.38
CA VAL A 237 26.64 -6.89 -6.21
C VAL A 237 26.99 -7.37 -7.62
N PRO A 238 26.41 -8.49 -8.12
CA PRO A 238 26.90 -9.15 -9.33
C PRO A 238 26.76 -8.35 -10.62
N GLY A 239 25.65 -7.62 -10.78
CA GLY A 239 25.36 -6.80 -11.94
C GLY A 239 25.64 -5.34 -11.64
N SER A 240 24.57 -4.56 -11.45
CA SER A 240 24.67 -3.13 -11.14
C SER A 240 24.34 -2.86 -9.68
N ASN A 241 25.23 -2.17 -8.95
CA ASN A 241 24.95 -1.63 -7.63
C ASN A 241 24.05 -0.38 -7.70
N SER A 242 22.92 -0.49 -8.39
CA SER A 242 21.92 0.56 -8.45
C SER A 242 20.56 0.01 -8.84
N PHE A 243 19.49 0.68 -8.43
CA PHE A 243 18.12 0.41 -8.83
C PHE A 243 17.31 1.70 -8.84
N GLY A 244 16.10 1.67 -9.39
CA GLY A 244 15.22 2.83 -9.40
C GLY A 244 13.90 2.60 -10.11
N ILE A 245 12.99 3.56 -9.98
CA ILE A 245 11.62 3.46 -10.51
C ILE A 245 11.57 3.60 -12.03
N TYR A 246 12.46 4.40 -12.62
CA TYR A 246 12.45 4.70 -14.05
C TYR A 246 13.55 3.92 -14.78
N PRO A 247 13.33 3.50 -16.03
CA PRO A 247 14.33 2.74 -16.80
C PRO A 247 15.69 3.44 -16.89
N ASP A 248 15.69 4.76 -17.11
CA ASP A 248 16.91 5.54 -17.36
C ASP A 248 17.44 6.28 -16.12
N LEU A 249 16.83 6.08 -14.95
CA LEU A 249 17.22 6.73 -13.70
C LEU A 249 17.28 5.70 -12.57
N LYS A 250 18.49 5.13 -12.40
CA LYS A 250 18.86 4.13 -11.39
C LYS A 250 19.84 4.76 -10.41
N ASP A 251 19.38 5.73 -9.62
CA ASP A 251 20.24 6.57 -8.81
C ASP A 251 20.42 6.10 -7.36
N GLN A 252 19.65 5.11 -6.91
CA GLN A 252 19.77 4.54 -5.56
C GLN A 252 20.64 3.29 -5.56
N PRO A 253 21.70 3.21 -4.72
CA PRO A 253 22.53 2.02 -4.63
C PRO A 253 21.85 0.89 -3.85
N VAL A 254 22.20 -0.37 -4.15
CA VAL A 254 21.81 -1.52 -3.31
C VAL A 254 22.49 -1.42 -1.95
N LEU A 255 23.80 -1.14 -1.98
CA LEU A 255 24.62 -0.81 -0.82
C LEU A 255 25.49 0.39 -1.17
N ALA A 256 25.55 1.38 -0.29
CA ALA A 256 26.38 2.56 -0.46
C ALA A 256 27.86 2.19 -0.65
N ASP A 257 28.60 2.99 -1.43
CA ASP A 257 30.03 2.76 -1.69
C ASP A 257 30.85 4.00 -1.31
N GLY A 258 31.49 3.95 -0.14
CA GLY A 258 32.39 4.97 0.39
C GLY A 258 31.73 6.25 0.93
N TYR A 259 30.45 6.49 0.66
CA TYR A 259 29.68 7.59 1.25
C TYR A 259 28.18 7.31 1.20
N VAL A 260 27.44 7.97 2.10
CA VAL A 260 25.98 7.86 2.26
C VAL A 260 25.33 9.22 2.10
N ARG A 261 24.12 9.25 1.55
CA ARG A 261 23.34 10.45 1.26
C ARG A 261 22.16 10.67 2.19
N PHE A 262 21.78 9.68 3.01
CA PHE A 262 20.72 9.84 4.01
C PHE A 262 20.88 8.88 5.20
N ARG A 263 20.24 9.24 6.32
CA ARG A 263 20.17 8.39 7.51
C ARG A 263 19.24 7.21 7.25
N GLY A 264 19.75 5.99 7.40
CA GLY A 264 19.02 4.76 7.06
C GLY A 264 19.49 4.09 5.76
N GLU A 265 20.44 4.68 5.04
CA GLU A 265 21.02 4.07 3.85
C GLU A 265 21.80 2.80 4.18
N ALA A 266 21.61 1.73 3.42
CA ALA A 266 22.30 0.46 3.63
C ALA A 266 23.75 0.54 3.13
N VAL A 267 24.69 0.04 3.94
CA VAL A 267 26.15 0.16 3.70
C VAL A 267 26.78 -1.20 3.43
N LEU A 268 26.42 -2.18 4.24
CA LEU A 268 26.80 -3.58 4.07
C LEU A 268 25.69 -4.48 4.62
N ALA A 269 25.74 -5.77 4.31
CA ALA A 269 24.79 -6.75 4.80
C ALA A 269 25.50 -7.96 5.43
N LEU A 270 24.95 -8.42 6.55
CA LEU A 270 25.35 -9.62 7.24
C LEU A 270 24.36 -10.74 6.93
N VAL A 271 24.85 -11.94 6.62
CA VAL A 271 24.02 -13.12 6.36
C VAL A 271 24.48 -14.27 7.24
N GLY A 272 23.54 -14.97 7.92
CA GLY A 272 23.91 -16.03 8.86
C GLY A 272 22.77 -16.50 9.76
N ASP A 273 23.14 -17.09 10.90
CA ASP A 273 22.21 -17.47 11.97
C ASP A 273 21.56 -16.23 12.60
N ARG A 274 20.23 -16.27 12.78
CA ARG A 274 19.48 -15.12 13.31
C ARG A 274 19.99 -14.66 14.67
N ALA A 275 20.18 -15.60 15.60
CA ALA A 275 20.53 -15.28 16.96
C ALA A 275 21.95 -14.71 17.05
N VAL A 276 22.86 -15.16 16.19
CA VAL A 276 24.19 -14.56 16.03
C VAL A 276 24.08 -13.13 15.50
N LEU A 277 23.35 -12.94 14.40
CA LEU A 277 23.19 -11.61 13.79
C LEU A 277 22.54 -10.59 14.71
N GLU A 278 21.55 -10.98 15.52
CA GLU A 278 20.87 -10.10 16.47
C GLU A 278 21.76 -9.68 17.65
N ARG A 279 22.82 -10.43 17.97
CA ARG A 279 23.75 -10.12 19.08
C ARG A 279 24.87 -9.16 18.71
N ILE A 280 25.19 -9.03 17.43
CA ILE A 280 26.24 -8.13 16.95
C ILE A 280 25.79 -6.69 17.16
N ALA A 281 26.53 -5.90 17.95
CA ALA A 281 26.25 -4.48 18.08
C ALA A 281 26.73 -3.73 16.83
N ASP A 282 26.02 -2.67 16.41
CA ASP A 282 26.42 -1.88 15.23
C ASP A 282 27.83 -1.28 15.40
N SER A 283 28.25 -1.02 16.64
CA SER A 283 29.59 -0.51 17.00
C SER A 283 30.72 -1.53 16.82
N ASP A 284 30.40 -2.83 16.81
CA ASP A 284 31.39 -3.90 16.68
C ASP A 284 31.75 -4.14 15.21
N ILE A 285 30.95 -3.60 14.30
CA ILE A 285 31.14 -3.71 12.86
C ILE A 285 32.20 -2.68 12.45
N PRO A 286 33.27 -3.08 11.74
CA PRO A 286 34.42 -2.22 11.48
C PRO A 286 34.10 -1.18 10.38
N ILE A 287 33.30 -0.17 10.74
CA ILE A 287 32.92 0.96 9.88
C ILE A 287 33.39 2.26 10.53
N ASP A 288 34.32 2.95 9.88
CA ASP A 288 34.77 4.27 10.31
C ASP A 288 33.99 5.35 9.56
N TRP A 289 33.37 6.27 10.30
CA TRP A 289 32.53 7.32 9.76
C TRP A 289 33.23 8.68 9.78
N THR A 290 33.12 9.42 8.68
CA THR A 290 33.47 10.85 8.60
C THR A 290 32.22 11.64 8.22
N PRO A 291 31.48 12.20 9.20
CA PRO A 291 30.28 12.99 8.93
C PRO A 291 30.57 14.21 8.05
N LEU A 292 29.65 14.50 7.14
CA LEU A 292 29.70 15.65 6.24
C LEU A 292 28.48 16.56 6.49
N PRO A 293 28.56 17.86 6.11
CA PRO A 293 27.39 18.74 6.16
C PRO A 293 26.25 18.19 5.30
N ALA A 294 25.07 18.06 5.90
CA ALA A 294 23.87 17.58 5.22
C ALA A 294 22.98 18.75 4.77
N LEU A 295 22.45 18.66 3.55
CA LEU A 295 21.47 19.59 3.01
C LEU A 295 20.07 19.11 3.36
N SER A 296 19.52 19.55 4.49
CA SER A 296 18.15 19.21 4.91
C SER A 296 17.16 20.28 4.45
N GLY A 297 16.08 19.85 3.80
CA GLY A 297 15.07 20.72 3.22
C GLY A 297 15.47 21.40 1.91
N THR A 298 14.48 21.91 1.20
CA THR A 298 14.68 22.51 -0.14
C THR A 298 15.47 23.81 -0.10
N ILE A 299 15.33 24.62 0.95
CA ILE A 299 16.06 25.89 1.10
C ILE A 299 17.58 25.64 1.15
N ALA A 300 18.03 24.71 1.98
CA ALA A 300 19.46 24.40 2.10
C ALA A 300 20.01 23.79 0.80
N ALA A 301 19.24 22.90 0.17
CA ALA A 301 19.65 22.26 -1.08
C ALA A 301 19.77 23.21 -2.27
N MET A 302 18.98 24.29 -2.29
CA MET A 302 18.96 25.28 -3.37
C MET A 302 19.72 26.56 -3.04
N ALA A 303 20.41 26.63 -1.90
CA ALA A 303 21.21 27.80 -1.54
C ALA A 303 22.36 27.99 -2.53
N GLU A 304 22.73 29.25 -2.79
CA GLU A 304 23.88 29.57 -3.64
C GLU A 304 25.16 28.90 -3.09
N GLY A 305 25.86 28.16 -3.95
CA GLY A 305 27.05 27.41 -3.57
C GLY A 305 26.80 26.11 -2.80
N ALA A 306 25.54 25.67 -2.65
CA ALA A 306 25.23 24.38 -2.06
C ALA A 306 25.90 23.23 -2.83
N PRO A 307 26.52 22.25 -2.14
CA PRO A 307 27.05 21.06 -2.79
C PRO A 307 25.98 20.31 -3.60
N VAL A 308 26.36 19.82 -4.77
CA VAL A 308 25.47 19.01 -5.60
C VAL A 308 25.49 17.56 -5.11
N LEU A 309 24.33 16.98 -4.77
CA LEU A 309 24.19 15.60 -4.28
C LEU A 309 24.44 14.54 -5.35
N HIS A 310 24.05 14.85 -6.59
CA HIS A 310 24.10 13.96 -7.75
C HIS A 310 24.80 14.66 -8.91
N PRO A 311 25.93 14.13 -9.42
CA PRO A 311 26.67 14.76 -10.52
C PRO A 311 25.76 15.14 -11.70
N GLY A 312 25.90 16.35 -12.21
CA GLY A 312 25.09 16.87 -13.32
C GLY A 312 23.70 17.39 -12.94
N ARG A 313 23.34 17.44 -11.65
CA ARG A 313 22.08 18.03 -11.14
C ARG A 313 22.32 19.41 -10.53
N ALA A 314 22.47 20.42 -11.39
CA ALA A 314 22.60 21.80 -10.94
C ALA A 314 21.46 22.18 -9.98
N ASP A 315 21.79 23.00 -8.97
CA ASP A 315 20.88 23.47 -7.92
C ASP A 315 20.11 22.36 -7.17
N ASN A 316 20.64 21.13 -7.22
CA ASN A 316 19.98 19.92 -6.70
C ASN A 316 18.57 19.68 -7.28
N VAL A 317 18.23 20.30 -8.40
CA VAL A 317 16.92 20.10 -9.06
C VAL A 317 16.95 18.80 -9.85
N LEU A 318 16.07 17.86 -9.49
CA LEU A 318 15.88 16.63 -10.24
C LEU A 318 15.16 16.91 -11.56
N ILE A 319 14.02 17.58 -11.47
CA ILE A 319 13.14 17.88 -12.61
C ILE A 319 12.09 18.92 -12.22
N GLU A 320 11.62 19.66 -13.23
CA GLU A 320 10.56 20.66 -13.10
C GLU A 320 9.28 20.25 -13.85
N GLY A 321 8.14 20.60 -13.29
CA GLY A 321 6.82 20.48 -13.92
C GLY A 321 6.23 21.84 -14.23
N ARG A 322 5.52 21.96 -15.36
CA ARG A 322 4.89 23.22 -15.78
C ARG A 322 3.58 22.98 -16.51
N VAL A 323 2.54 23.70 -16.11
CA VAL A 323 1.28 23.87 -16.85
C VAL A 323 0.99 25.37 -16.94
N ALA A 324 0.70 25.86 -18.14
CA ALA A 324 0.36 27.27 -18.37
C ALA A 324 -0.81 27.39 -19.34
N ARG A 325 -1.77 28.27 -19.04
CA ARG A 325 -2.92 28.58 -19.88
C ARG A 325 -3.33 30.04 -19.75
N GLY A 326 -3.66 30.67 -20.87
CA GLY A 326 -4.14 32.05 -20.91
C GLY A 326 -3.05 33.08 -20.60
N ASP A 327 -3.47 34.32 -20.34
CA ASP A 327 -2.62 35.43 -19.94
C ASP A 327 -2.85 35.72 -18.45
N LEU A 328 -1.88 35.33 -17.63
CA LEU A 328 -1.95 35.47 -16.18
C LEU A 328 -2.11 36.94 -15.74
N LYS A 329 -1.45 37.88 -16.42
CA LYS A 329 -1.52 39.31 -16.10
C LYS A 329 -2.93 39.85 -16.40
N ALA A 330 -3.48 39.50 -17.56
CA ALA A 330 -4.85 39.86 -17.93
C ALA A 330 -5.87 39.24 -16.96
N GLY A 331 -5.71 37.97 -16.59
CA GLY A 331 -6.59 37.30 -15.63
C GLY A 331 -6.60 37.98 -14.26
N PHE A 332 -5.43 38.34 -13.72
CA PHE A 332 -5.35 39.09 -12.46
C PHE A 332 -5.94 40.50 -12.57
N ALA A 333 -5.88 41.15 -13.74
CA ALA A 333 -6.48 42.48 -13.94
C ALA A 333 -8.03 42.46 -13.88
N LEU A 334 -8.66 41.30 -14.10
CA LEU A 334 -10.12 41.12 -13.96
C LEU A 334 -10.59 40.92 -12.50
N ALA A 335 -9.66 40.85 -11.54
CA ALA A 335 -9.95 40.51 -10.16
C ALA A 335 -10.73 41.61 -9.43
N ALA A 336 -11.87 41.25 -8.84
CA ALA A 336 -12.51 42.06 -7.79
C ALA A 336 -11.83 41.80 -6.42
N VAL A 337 -11.42 40.55 -6.17
CA VAL A 337 -10.66 40.16 -4.98
C VAL A 337 -9.48 39.27 -5.36
N ARG A 338 -8.44 39.29 -4.52
CA ARG A 338 -7.26 38.44 -4.65
C ARG A 338 -6.89 37.81 -3.31
N SER A 339 -6.29 36.63 -3.39
CA SER A 339 -5.82 35.84 -2.26
C SER A 339 -4.43 35.32 -2.56
N ALA A 340 -3.60 35.24 -1.53
CA ALA A 340 -2.24 34.74 -1.60
C ALA A 340 -1.95 33.93 -0.33
N GLY A 341 -1.12 32.89 -0.45
CA GLY A 341 -0.72 32.09 0.70
C GLY A 341 0.59 31.34 0.49
N HIS A 342 1.28 31.11 1.60
CA HIS A 342 2.46 30.26 1.69
C HIS A 342 2.13 29.04 2.57
N PHE A 343 2.42 27.84 2.08
CA PHE A 343 2.07 26.58 2.75
C PHE A 343 3.27 25.66 2.82
N GLU A 344 3.48 25.06 3.98
CA GLU A 344 4.51 24.04 4.19
C GLU A 344 3.88 22.72 4.64
N THR A 345 4.36 21.60 4.10
CA THR A 345 4.00 20.26 4.58
C THR A 345 5.25 19.48 4.95
N GLY A 346 5.17 18.69 6.01
CA GLY A 346 6.27 17.85 6.48
C GLY A 346 6.24 16.43 5.92
N PHE A 347 7.22 15.63 6.31
CA PHE A 347 7.24 14.20 6.01
C PHE A 347 6.04 13.50 6.65
N VAL A 348 5.43 12.58 5.89
CA VAL A 348 4.39 11.68 6.40
C VAL A 348 4.80 10.24 6.09
N GLU A 349 4.86 9.43 7.15
CA GLU A 349 5.09 8.00 7.07
C GLU A 349 3.78 7.26 6.70
N HIS A 350 3.89 6.27 5.81
CA HIS A 350 2.76 5.45 5.39
C HIS A 350 2.14 4.71 6.57
N ALA A 351 3.00 4.22 7.46
CA ALA A 351 2.64 3.53 8.70
C ALA A 351 1.70 2.34 8.46
N TYR A 352 1.93 1.60 7.36
CA TYR A 352 1.31 0.28 7.21
C TYR A 352 1.78 -0.65 8.31
N ILE A 353 0.89 -1.54 8.75
CA ILE A 353 1.12 -2.36 9.96
C ILE A 353 2.19 -3.43 9.70
N GLU A 354 2.27 -3.99 8.51
CA GLU A 354 3.30 -4.97 8.11
C GLU A 354 4.58 -4.28 7.59
N PRO A 355 5.72 -4.38 8.29
CA PRO A 355 7.02 -3.97 7.74
C PRO A 355 7.39 -4.71 6.45
N GLU A 356 8.46 -4.30 5.81
CA GLU A 356 9.00 -4.97 4.63
C GLU A 356 9.55 -6.34 5.01
N ALA A 357 9.15 -7.38 4.29
CA ALA A 357 9.56 -8.75 4.59
C ALA A 357 9.49 -9.65 3.35
N GLY A 358 10.36 -10.67 3.34
CA GLY A 358 10.34 -11.72 2.33
C GLY A 358 11.54 -12.64 2.39
N TYR A 359 11.64 -13.52 1.41
CA TYR A 359 12.79 -14.39 1.18
C TYR A 359 13.10 -14.53 -0.31
N ALA A 360 14.32 -14.94 -0.62
CA ALA A 360 14.75 -15.30 -1.97
C ALA A 360 15.45 -16.65 -1.96
N ARG A 361 15.36 -17.37 -3.09
CA ARG A 361 16.11 -18.59 -3.34
C ARG A 361 16.63 -18.61 -4.78
N ARG A 362 17.83 -19.14 -4.95
CA ARG A 362 18.41 -19.41 -6.28
C ARG A 362 18.05 -20.83 -6.72
N ILE A 363 17.62 -20.97 -7.97
CA ILE A 363 17.32 -22.26 -8.61
C ILE A 363 18.13 -22.33 -9.92
N GLY A 364 19.31 -22.94 -9.87
CA GLY A 364 20.24 -22.92 -11.01
C GLY A 364 20.64 -21.50 -11.39
N GLU A 365 20.30 -21.08 -12.60
CA GLU A 365 20.55 -19.72 -13.11
C GLU A 365 19.36 -18.76 -12.91
N ARG A 366 18.33 -19.19 -12.17
CA ARG A 366 17.14 -18.40 -11.84
C ARG A 366 17.17 -17.92 -10.40
N ILE A 367 16.58 -16.76 -10.13
CA ILE A 367 16.22 -16.31 -8.78
C ILE A 367 14.71 -16.25 -8.63
N GLU A 368 14.21 -16.72 -7.48
CA GLU A 368 12.81 -16.56 -7.08
C GLU A 368 12.74 -15.76 -5.78
N ILE A 369 11.84 -14.79 -5.72
CA ILE A 369 11.65 -13.91 -4.56
C ILE A 369 10.18 -13.91 -4.16
N THR A 370 9.93 -14.21 -2.89
CA THR A 370 8.62 -14.11 -2.25
C THR A 370 8.64 -12.95 -1.26
N ALA A 371 7.94 -11.86 -1.54
CA ALA A 371 7.98 -10.65 -0.70
C ALA A 371 6.71 -9.81 -0.80
N CYS A 372 6.49 -8.96 0.20
CA CYS A 372 5.44 -7.94 0.13
C CYS A 372 5.83 -6.85 -0.89
N THR A 373 4.96 -6.56 -1.86
CA THR A 373 5.24 -5.58 -2.92
C THR A 373 3.95 -4.94 -3.46
N GLN A 374 4.06 -3.84 -4.22
CA GLN A 374 3.01 -3.29 -5.08
C GLN A 374 3.32 -3.49 -6.58
N THR A 375 4.48 -4.02 -6.91
CA THR A 375 5.13 -3.88 -8.23
C THR A 375 5.87 -5.14 -8.71
N PRO A 376 5.24 -6.31 -8.74
CA PRO A 376 5.93 -7.58 -9.07
C PRO A 376 6.79 -7.51 -10.34
N TYR A 377 6.27 -6.90 -11.40
CA TYR A 377 6.97 -6.79 -12.67
C TYR A 377 8.12 -5.77 -12.68
N MET A 378 8.02 -4.69 -11.90
CA MET A 378 9.16 -3.77 -11.76
C MET A 378 10.22 -4.39 -10.87
N ASP A 379 9.83 -5.03 -9.76
CA ASP A 379 10.74 -5.76 -8.88
C ASP A 379 11.55 -6.79 -9.69
N ARG A 380 10.89 -7.52 -10.59
CA ARG A 380 11.54 -8.47 -11.51
C ARG A 380 12.62 -7.81 -12.35
N ASP A 381 12.26 -6.71 -13.00
CA ASP A 381 13.14 -6.00 -13.94
C ASP A 381 14.34 -5.36 -13.23
N GLU A 382 14.12 -4.79 -12.04
CA GLU A 382 15.18 -4.20 -11.23
C GLU A 382 16.10 -5.26 -10.61
N VAL A 383 15.55 -6.39 -10.14
CA VAL A 383 16.37 -7.52 -9.65
C VAL A 383 17.25 -8.08 -10.77
N ALA A 384 16.70 -8.19 -11.99
CA ALA A 384 17.47 -8.62 -13.16
C ALA A 384 18.66 -7.68 -13.42
N HIS A 385 18.44 -6.36 -13.32
CA HIS A 385 19.49 -5.33 -13.42
C HIS A 385 20.54 -5.43 -12.31
N VAL A 386 20.10 -5.60 -11.06
CA VAL A 386 21.00 -5.75 -9.89
C VAL A 386 21.88 -6.99 -10.00
N LEU A 387 21.32 -8.12 -10.47
CA LEU A 387 22.06 -9.38 -10.61
C LEU A 387 22.80 -9.51 -11.95
N GLY A 388 22.49 -8.68 -12.95
CA GLY A 388 23.05 -8.80 -14.29
C GLY A 388 22.56 -10.03 -15.06
N ILE A 389 21.31 -10.46 -14.82
CA ILE A 389 20.70 -11.63 -15.46
C ILE A 389 19.48 -11.24 -16.32
N ALA A 390 18.99 -12.18 -17.12
CA ALA A 390 17.81 -11.93 -17.95
C ALA A 390 16.53 -11.83 -17.11
N LYS A 391 15.59 -10.96 -17.51
CA LYS A 391 14.31 -10.74 -16.81
C LYS A 391 13.49 -12.02 -16.61
N HIS A 392 13.52 -12.95 -17.56
CA HIS A 392 12.80 -14.22 -17.46
C HIS A 392 13.46 -15.23 -16.48
N ALA A 393 14.70 -14.96 -16.07
CA ALA A 393 15.40 -15.70 -15.02
C ALA A 393 15.11 -15.15 -13.62
N VAL A 394 14.16 -14.21 -13.49
CA VAL A 394 13.68 -13.68 -12.23
C VAL A 394 12.19 -13.99 -12.07
N ARG A 395 11.82 -14.60 -10.94
CA ARG A 395 10.42 -14.74 -10.50
C ARG A 395 10.15 -13.84 -9.31
N ILE A 396 9.05 -13.10 -9.35
CA ILE A 396 8.50 -12.46 -8.16
C ILE A 396 7.15 -13.13 -7.86
N VAL A 397 7.02 -13.63 -6.63
CA VAL A 397 5.81 -14.21 -6.06
C VAL A 397 5.33 -13.30 -4.93
N PRO A 398 4.40 -12.36 -5.19
CA PRO A 398 3.94 -11.45 -4.15
C PRO A 398 3.24 -12.19 -3.01
N THR A 399 3.53 -11.80 -1.77
CA THR A 399 2.70 -12.22 -0.62
C THR A 399 1.45 -11.35 -0.51
N ALA A 400 0.55 -11.71 0.41
CA ALA A 400 -0.40 -10.71 0.89
C ALA A 400 0.38 -9.49 1.42
N THR A 401 -0.07 -8.29 1.06
CA THR A 401 0.58 -7.04 1.47
C THR A 401 -0.24 -6.38 2.57
N GLY A 402 0.33 -6.25 3.77
CA GLY A 402 -0.30 -5.67 4.97
C GLY A 402 -0.39 -4.14 4.97
N GLY A 403 -0.81 -3.59 3.82
CA GLY A 403 -0.84 -2.17 3.50
C GLY A 403 0.43 -1.72 2.77
N GLY A 404 0.24 -0.96 1.70
CA GLY A 404 1.35 -0.34 0.97
C GLY A 404 1.25 1.18 0.91
N PHE A 405 0.04 1.72 0.65
CA PHE A 405 -0.25 3.16 0.58
C PHE A 405 0.68 3.99 -0.33
N GLY A 406 1.46 3.31 -1.17
CA GLY A 406 2.49 3.88 -2.01
C GLY A 406 3.91 3.47 -1.63
N GLY A 407 4.21 3.23 -0.35
CA GLY A 407 5.59 3.00 0.12
C GLY A 407 6.22 1.72 -0.42
N LYS A 408 5.41 0.69 -0.70
CA LYS A 408 5.86 -0.58 -1.31
C LYS A 408 5.86 -0.55 -2.85
N LEU A 409 5.80 0.64 -3.47
CA LEU A 409 6.12 0.84 -4.89
C LEU A 409 7.62 0.92 -5.14
N ASP A 410 8.37 1.36 -4.13
CA ASP A 410 9.82 1.35 -4.14
C ASP A 410 10.32 -0.01 -3.64
N MET A 411 11.45 -0.47 -4.16
CA MET A 411 12.09 -1.69 -3.66
C MET A 411 12.65 -1.49 -2.27
N SER A 412 12.64 -2.56 -1.48
CA SER A 412 13.15 -2.57 -0.12
C SER A 412 14.06 -3.76 0.12
N VAL A 413 13.51 -4.91 0.49
CA VAL A 413 14.23 -6.15 0.80
C VAL A 413 14.75 -6.85 -0.46
N GLN A 414 14.09 -6.66 -1.59
CA GLN A 414 14.30 -7.43 -2.82
C GLN A 414 15.75 -7.39 -3.34
N PRO A 415 16.43 -6.22 -3.46
CA PRO A 415 17.80 -6.19 -3.98
C PRO A 415 18.80 -6.92 -3.09
N LEU A 416 18.65 -6.79 -1.77
CA LEU A 416 19.53 -7.43 -0.78
C LEU A 416 19.30 -8.94 -0.73
N LEU A 417 18.03 -9.36 -0.70
CA LEU A 417 17.64 -10.77 -0.74
C LEU A 417 18.16 -11.47 -1.99
N ALA A 418 17.95 -10.85 -3.17
CA ALA A 418 18.39 -11.37 -4.44
C ALA A 418 19.92 -11.57 -4.46
N THR A 419 20.66 -10.54 -4.06
CA THR A 419 22.13 -10.56 -4.02
C THR A 419 22.64 -11.65 -3.07
N ALA A 420 22.10 -11.72 -1.84
CA ALA A 420 22.54 -12.69 -0.85
C ALA A 420 22.27 -14.14 -1.29
N ALA A 421 21.05 -14.44 -1.74
CA ALA A 421 20.69 -15.77 -2.21
C ALA A 421 21.50 -16.16 -3.46
N TRP A 422 21.81 -15.20 -4.33
CA TRP A 422 22.62 -15.43 -5.51
C TRP A 422 24.06 -15.82 -5.18
N LEU A 423 24.68 -15.08 -4.24
CA LEU A 423 26.06 -15.27 -3.81
C LEU A 423 26.27 -16.56 -2.99
N LEU A 424 25.27 -16.98 -2.23
CA LEU A 424 25.35 -18.14 -1.34
C LEU A 424 24.84 -19.44 -1.96
N GLY A 425 23.97 -19.36 -2.97
CA GLY A 425 23.27 -20.54 -3.48
C GLY A 425 22.34 -21.20 -2.45
N ARG A 426 21.97 -20.47 -1.39
CA ARG A 426 21.08 -20.91 -0.31
C ARG A 426 19.90 -19.94 -0.19
N PRO A 427 18.72 -20.38 0.30
CA PRO A 427 17.64 -19.46 0.61
C PRO A 427 18.05 -18.44 1.68
N VAL A 428 17.60 -17.20 1.52
CA VAL A 428 17.86 -16.10 2.46
C VAL A 428 16.56 -15.36 2.73
N ARG A 429 16.30 -15.01 4.00
CA ARG A 429 15.12 -14.26 4.45
C ARG A 429 15.51 -12.97 5.17
N MET A 430 14.63 -11.96 5.07
CA MET A 430 14.80 -10.65 5.68
C MET A 430 13.44 -10.11 6.14
N ILE A 431 13.43 -9.50 7.32
CA ILE A 431 12.27 -8.78 7.86
C ILE A 431 12.82 -7.49 8.46
N TYR A 432 12.30 -6.35 8.02
CA TYR A 432 12.62 -5.07 8.66
C TYR A 432 11.95 -5.00 10.03
N HIS A 433 12.70 -4.52 11.02
CA HIS A 433 12.05 -4.03 12.25
C HIS A 433 11.42 -2.66 12.00
N ARG A 434 10.48 -2.24 12.86
CA ARG A 434 9.74 -0.98 12.67
C ARG A 434 10.64 0.26 12.54
N PRO A 435 11.66 0.48 13.40
CA PRO A 435 12.55 1.64 13.26
C PRO A 435 13.33 1.61 11.93
N GLU A 436 13.73 0.42 11.48
CA GLU A 436 14.42 0.22 10.21
C GLU A 436 13.51 0.59 9.03
N SER A 437 12.27 0.10 9.04
CA SER A 437 11.23 0.45 8.06
C SER A 437 11.05 1.96 7.98
N MET A 438 10.81 2.62 9.12
CA MET A 438 10.64 4.08 9.16
C MET A 438 11.88 4.85 8.66
N ALA A 439 13.10 4.38 8.95
CA ALA A 439 14.33 5.07 8.56
C ALA A 439 14.70 4.89 7.08
N SER A 440 14.33 3.76 6.47
CA SER A 440 14.87 3.36 5.16
C SER A 440 13.87 3.37 4.01
N THR A 441 12.57 3.36 4.29
CA THR A 441 11.54 3.41 3.24
C THR A 441 11.21 4.83 2.85
N THR A 442 10.62 4.99 1.66
CA THR A 442 10.24 6.30 1.18
C THR A 442 9.16 6.95 2.03
N LYS A 443 9.06 8.28 1.99
CA LYS A 443 8.02 9.06 2.69
C LYS A 443 7.21 9.90 1.70
N ARG A 444 6.11 10.53 2.16
CA ARG A 444 5.49 11.61 1.37
C ARG A 444 6.47 12.78 1.24
N HIS A 445 6.60 13.33 0.03
CA HIS A 445 7.35 14.57 -0.25
C HIS A 445 6.87 15.74 0.62
N PRO A 446 7.72 16.29 1.50
CA PRO A 446 7.51 17.62 2.07
C PRO A 446 7.44 18.65 0.95
N SER A 447 6.65 19.70 1.14
CA SER A 447 6.44 20.74 0.13
C SER A 447 6.50 22.13 0.72
N ARG A 448 7.04 23.09 -0.04
CA ARG A 448 6.83 24.53 0.16
C ARG A 448 6.06 25.06 -1.04
N ILE A 449 4.93 25.70 -0.80
CA ILE A 449 3.99 26.10 -1.85
C ILE A 449 3.64 27.57 -1.71
N ASP A 450 3.88 28.34 -2.76
CA ASP A 450 3.37 29.69 -2.93
C ASP A 450 2.21 29.67 -3.92
N VAL A 451 1.08 30.23 -3.52
CA VAL A 451 -0.14 30.27 -4.33
C VAL A 451 -0.77 31.65 -4.31
N GLU A 452 -1.29 32.06 -5.46
CA GLU A 452 -2.14 33.24 -5.60
C GLU A 452 -3.35 32.91 -6.46
N ALA A 453 -4.51 33.42 -6.07
CA ALA A 453 -5.75 33.25 -6.81
C ALA A 453 -6.53 34.55 -6.86
N ALA A 454 -7.35 34.70 -7.89
CA ALA A 454 -8.19 35.86 -8.09
C ALA A 454 -9.59 35.46 -8.56
N ALA A 455 -10.59 36.23 -8.14
CA ALA A 455 -11.95 36.08 -8.59
C ALA A 455 -12.57 37.43 -8.99
N ASP A 456 -13.48 37.39 -9.96
CA ASP A 456 -14.31 38.55 -10.32
C ASP A 456 -15.44 38.77 -9.31
N ALA A 457 -16.23 39.84 -9.48
CA ALA A 457 -17.32 40.17 -8.57
C ALA A 457 -18.49 39.15 -8.59
N ALA A 458 -18.58 38.31 -9.64
CA ALA A 458 -19.55 37.23 -9.73
C ALA A 458 -19.05 35.93 -9.08
N GLY A 459 -17.80 35.92 -8.60
CA GLY A 459 -17.18 34.76 -7.96
C GLY A 459 -16.50 33.80 -8.91
N HIS A 460 -16.31 34.13 -10.20
CA HIS A 460 -15.56 33.26 -11.12
C HIS A 460 -14.05 33.43 -10.92
N ILE A 461 -13.31 32.32 -10.88
CA ILE A 461 -11.85 32.35 -10.75
C ILE A 461 -11.22 32.81 -12.07
N THR A 462 -10.60 33.99 -12.05
CA THR A 462 -10.03 34.64 -13.24
C THR A 462 -8.55 34.29 -13.45
N ALA A 463 -7.79 34.15 -12.37
CA ALA A 463 -6.37 33.80 -12.40
C ALA A 463 -5.96 32.89 -11.25
N PHE A 464 -4.99 32.00 -11.51
CA PHE A 464 -4.39 31.12 -10.51
C PHE A 464 -2.88 30.93 -10.78
N ARG A 465 -2.04 31.28 -9.81
CA ARG A 465 -0.59 31.06 -9.84
C ARG A 465 -0.22 30.08 -8.75
N PHE A 466 0.56 29.05 -9.09
CA PHE A 466 1.07 28.05 -8.16
C PHE A 466 2.54 27.77 -8.42
N GLN A 467 3.35 27.78 -7.36
CA GLN A 467 4.74 27.33 -7.38
C GLN A 467 4.96 26.41 -6.19
N GLY A 468 5.43 25.19 -6.45
CA GLY A 468 5.65 24.18 -5.40
C GLY A 468 7.04 23.54 -5.46
N ASP A 469 7.81 23.68 -4.40
CA ASP A 469 9.08 22.98 -4.21
C ASP A 469 8.87 21.74 -3.35
N PHE A 470 9.19 20.57 -3.91
CA PHE A 470 9.01 19.28 -3.28
C PHE A 470 10.35 18.67 -2.94
N ASN A 471 10.58 18.41 -1.66
CA ASN A 471 11.74 17.68 -1.19
C ASN A 471 11.60 16.19 -1.58
N THR A 472 12.46 15.71 -2.49
CA THR A 472 12.47 14.31 -2.93
C THR A 472 13.45 13.43 -2.14
N GLY A 473 14.16 14.00 -1.17
CA GLY A 473 15.18 13.30 -0.40
C GLY A 473 16.41 12.95 -1.24
N ALA A 474 17.17 11.97 -0.78
CA ALA A 474 18.45 11.61 -1.37
C ALA A 474 18.41 10.97 -2.76
N TYR A 475 17.27 10.38 -3.17
CA TYR A 475 17.15 9.60 -4.40
C TYR A 475 15.85 9.91 -5.14
N ALA A 476 15.83 9.71 -6.46
CA ALA A 476 14.77 10.20 -7.31
C ALA A 476 13.42 9.59 -6.97
N SER A 477 13.37 8.28 -6.70
CA SER A 477 12.15 7.52 -6.44
C SER A 477 11.01 7.99 -7.36
N TRP A 478 9.98 8.62 -6.80
CA TRP A 478 8.80 9.12 -7.52
C TRP A 478 8.76 10.66 -7.67
N GLY A 479 9.86 11.34 -7.38
CA GLY A 479 10.05 12.78 -7.57
C GLY A 479 9.61 13.27 -8.96
N PRO A 480 9.99 12.62 -10.08
CA PRO A 480 9.57 13.04 -11.41
C PRO A 480 8.06 12.99 -11.63
N THR A 481 7.38 11.98 -11.08
CA THR A 481 5.92 11.90 -11.17
C THR A 481 5.23 12.94 -10.28
N VAL A 482 5.74 13.25 -9.08
CA VAL A 482 5.18 14.31 -8.23
C VAL A 482 5.35 15.67 -8.88
N ALA A 483 6.55 15.99 -9.37
CA ALA A 483 6.81 17.24 -10.09
C ALA A 483 5.87 17.38 -11.30
N ASN A 484 5.70 16.35 -12.13
CA ASN A 484 4.82 16.45 -13.29
C ASN A 484 3.32 16.53 -12.91
N ARG A 485 2.88 15.77 -11.91
CA ARG A 485 1.44 15.61 -11.58
C ARG A 485 0.86 16.80 -10.84
N VAL A 486 1.62 17.46 -9.98
CA VAL A 486 1.13 18.56 -9.14
C VAL A 486 0.58 19.73 -9.98
N PRO A 487 1.32 20.28 -10.97
CA PRO A 487 0.81 21.36 -11.82
C PRO A 487 -0.49 21.02 -12.54
N VAL A 488 -0.69 19.75 -12.92
CA VAL A 488 -1.91 19.26 -13.58
C VAL A 488 -3.13 19.30 -12.66
N HIS A 489 -2.97 19.27 -11.34
CA HIS A 489 -4.07 19.25 -10.38
C HIS A 489 -4.13 20.48 -9.46
N ALA A 490 -3.14 21.38 -9.55
CA ALA A 490 -2.91 22.47 -8.61
C ALA A 490 -4.05 23.49 -8.49
N THR A 491 -4.88 23.64 -9.52
CA THR A 491 -6.04 24.54 -9.49
C THR A 491 -7.26 23.93 -8.81
N GLY A 492 -7.17 22.69 -8.33
CA GLY A 492 -8.32 21.91 -7.91
C GLY A 492 -9.27 21.58 -9.08
N PRO A 493 -10.43 20.97 -8.78
CA PRO A 493 -11.43 20.60 -9.77
C PRO A 493 -12.31 21.77 -10.23
N TYR A 494 -11.70 22.93 -10.44
CA TYR A 494 -12.37 24.20 -10.73
C TYR A 494 -12.06 24.73 -12.13
N LYS A 495 -13.02 25.46 -12.68
CA LYS A 495 -12.86 26.25 -13.90
C LYS A 495 -12.06 27.50 -13.56
N VAL A 496 -10.93 27.67 -14.24
CA VAL A 496 -10.00 28.79 -14.05
C VAL A 496 -9.74 29.45 -15.40
N GLY A 497 -9.83 30.78 -15.44
CA GLY A 497 -9.57 31.58 -16.64
C GLY A 497 -8.13 31.43 -17.15
N SER A 498 -7.17 31.99 -16.41
CA SER A 498 -5.73 31.89 -16.71
C SER A 498 -4.98 31.23 -15.56
N ALA A 499 -4.02 30.35 -15.86
CA ALA A 499 -3.26 29.64 -14.84
C ALA A 499 -1.79 29.49 -15.21
N LEU A 500 -0.92 29.60 -14.21
CA LEU A 500 0.48 29.18 -14.29
C LEU A 500 0.80 28.35 -13.04
N CYS A 501 0.98 27.05 -13.25
CA CYS A 501 1.31 26.10 -12.19
C CYS A 501 2.67 25.50 -12.48
N THR A 502 3.59 25.62 -11.53
CA THR A 502 4.95 25.11 -11.62
C THR A 502 5.32 24.32 -10.37
N SER A 503 6.23 23.38 -10.53
CA SER A 503 6.75 22.59 -9.43
C SER A 503 8.17 22.12 -9.70
N ARG A 504 8.92 21.83 -8.64
CA ARG A 504 10.28 21.27 -8.71
C ARG A 504 10.41 20.12 -7.73
N ALA A 505 11.00 19.01 -8.17
CA ALA A 505 11.50 17.98 -7.26
C ALA A 505 12.98 18.25 -6.98
N ILE A 506 13.35 18.35 -5.71
CA ILE A 506 14.67 18.80 -5.26
C ILE A 506 15.31 17.72 -4.40
N TYR A 507 16.54 17.34 -4.74
CA TYR A 507 17.35 16.42 -3.97
C TYR A 507 17.82 17.06 -2.66
N THR A 508 17.79 16.29 -1.57
CA THR A 508 18.26 16.70 -0.24
C THR A 508 18.92 15.51 0.46
N ASN A 509 19.60 15.71 1.60
CA ASN A 509 20.11 14.61 2.43
C ASN A 509 19.05 14.05 3.40
N ASP A 510 17.79 14.45 3.25
CA ASP A 510 16.69 13.85 4.00
C ASP A 510 16.35 12.46 3.44
N THR A 511 15.56 11.69 4.19
CA THR A 511 15.05 10.38 3.74
C THR A 511 14.40 10.51 2.36
N PRO A 512 14.68 9.59 1.41
CA PRO A 512 14.03 9.55 0.12
C PRO A 512 12.52 9.70 0.22
N ALA A 513 11.95 10.57 -0.61
CA ALA A 513 10.51 10.71 -0.71
C ALA A 513 10.01 10.07 -2.00
N GLY A 514 8.88 9.39 -1.88
CA GLY A 514 8.35 8.55 -2.92
C GLY A 514 6.84 8.62 -2.96
N ALA A 515 6.27 7.54 -3.44
CA ALA A 515 4.86 7.41 -3.60
C ALA A 515 4.09 7.44 -2.27
N PHE A 516 3.13 8.34 -2.10
CA PHE A 516 2.10 8.24 -1.05
C PHE A 516 0.74 8.49 -1.68
N ARG A 517 -0.30 7.71 -1.32
CA ARG A 517 -1.71 7.90 -1.72
C ARG A 517 -2.07 9.39 -1.97
N GLY A 518 -2.29 9.72 -3.24
CA GLY A 518 -2.57 11.08 -3.74
C GLY A 518 -1.41 11.82 -4.42
N PHE A 519 -0.15 11.40 -4.27
CA PHE A 519 1.02 11.84 -5.07
C PHE A 519 1.14 13.37 -5.29
N GLY A 520 1.47 14.11 -4.25
CA GLY A 520 1.63 15.57 -4.33
C GLY A 520 0.30 16.34 -4.37
N VAL A 521 -0.77 15.75 -4.91
CA VAL A 521 -2.07 16.43 -5.04
C VAL A 521 -2.70 16.79 -3.69
N PRO A 522 -2.60 15.98 -2.61
CA PRO A 522 -3.03 16.41 -1.28
C PRO A 522 -2.30 17.67 -0.78
N GLN A 523 -0.99 17.80 -1.06
CA GLN A 523 -0.24 19.01 -0.70
C GLN A 523 -0.74 20.24 -1.47
N ALA A 524 -0.99 20.09 -2.78
CA ALA A 524 -1.59 21.16 -3.57
C ALA A 524 -3.02 21.51 -3.12
N ALA A 525 -3.80 20.50 -2.69
CA ALA A 525 -5.17 20.69 -2.21
C ALA A 525 -5.28 21.53 -0.95
N ILE A 526 -4.32 21.42 -0.04
CA ILE A 526 -4.25 22.32 1.12
C ILE A 526 -4.17 23.78 0.66
N ALA A 527 -3.32 24.06 -0.33
CA ALA A 527 -3.09 25.42 -0.83
C ALA A 527 -4.30 25.95 -1.63
N HIS A 528 -4.80 25.19 -2.62
CA HIS A 528 -5.88 25.68 -3.47
C HIS A 528 -7.21 25.81 -2.72
N GLU A 529 -7.54 24.89 -1.80
CA GLU A 529 -8.80 24.97 -1.03
C GLU A 529 -8.79 26.13 -0.04
N ALA A 530 -7.63 26.45 0.54
CA ALA A 530 -7.49 27.64 1.37
C ALA A 530 -7.74 28.92 0.56
N MET A 531 -7.28 28.97 -0.70
CA MET A 531 -7.59 30.09 -1.59
C MET A 531 -9.08 30.17 -1.92
N MET A 532 -9.76 29.03 -2.14
CA MET A 532 -11.20 29.03 -2.40
C MET A 532 -11.99 29.60 -1.22
N ASP A 533 -11.63 29.21 0.01
CA ASP A 533 -12.25 29.74 1.23
C ASP A 533 -12.01 31.25 1.38
N ASP A 534 -10.77 31.72 1.20
CA ASP A 534 -10.42 33.13 1.36
C ASP A 534 -11.08 34.03 0.29
N LEU A 535 -11.13 33.59 -0.97
CA LEU A 535 -11.83 34.30 -2.04
C LEU A 535 -13.33 34.38 -1.76
N ALA A 536 -13.95 33.28 -1.34
CA ALA A 536 -15.38 33.24 -1.01
C ALA A 536 -15.71 34.23 0.12
N LEU A 537 -14.91 34.22 1.20
CA LEU A 537 -15.09 35.11 2.35
C LEU A 537 -14.94 36.59 1.97
N LYS A 538 -13.93 36.93 1.15
CA LYS A 538 -13.72 38.31 0.67
C LYS A 538 -14.86 38.84 -0.20
N LEU A 539 -15.53 37.95 -0.93
CA LEU A 539 -16.71 38.29 -1.74
C LEU A 539 -18.03 38.22 -0.96
N GLY A 540 -18.02 37.73 0.27
CA GLY A 540 -19.25 37.48 1.04
C GLY A 540 -20.11 36.35 0.45
N ILE A 541 -19.51 35.43 -0.30
CA ILE A 541 -20.18 34.25 -0.89
C ILE A 541 -19.99 33.07 0.07
N ASP A 542 -21.04 32.26 0.25
CA ASP A 542 -20.90 31.00 1.01
C ASP A 542 -19.85 30.09 0.37
N ARG A 543 -19.03 29.43 1.20
CA ARG A 543 -17.87 28.65 0.74
C ARG A 543 -18.23 27.43 -0.11
N LEU A 544 -19.40 26.83 0.10
CA LEU A 544 -19.89 25.74 -0.75
C LEU A 544 -20.43 26.30 -2.08
N GLU A 545 -21.17 27.41 -2.03
CA GLU A 545 -21.72 28.06 -3.23
C GLU A 545 -20.60 28.60 -4.16
N PHE A 546 -19.53 29.18 -3.60
CA PHE A 546 -18.35 29.60 -4.36
C PHE A 546 -17.72 28.45 -5.16
N ARG A 547 -17.64 27.27 -4.53
CA ARG A 547 -17.14 26.05 -5.20
C ARG A 547 -18.09 25.55 -6.28
N LEU A 548 -19.40 25.67 -6.09
CA LEU A 548 -20.40 25.32 -7.10
C LEU A 548 -20.36 26.23 -8.33
N ILE A 549 -20.17 27.54 -8.13
CA ILE A 549 -19.99 28.52 -9.22
C ILE A 549 -18.83 28.06 -10.12
N ASN A 550 -17.72 27.64 -9.51
CA ASN A 550 -16.49 27.30 -10.22
C ASN A 550 -16.32 25.81 -10.53
N ALA A 551 -17.24 24.93 -10.14
CA ALA A 551 -17.10 23.49 -10.34
C ALA A 551 -16.96 23.14 -11.83
N LEU A 552 -15.96 22.32 -12.19
CA LEU A 552 -15.84 21.78 -13.54
C LEU A 552 -17.03 20.86 -13.86
N ARG A 553 -17.60 21.05 -15.06
CA ARG A 553 -18.73 20.25 -15.58
C ARG A 553 -18.35 19.55 -16.89
N LYS A 554 -19.22 18.63 -17.32
CA LYS A 554 -19.11 18.03 -18.66
C LYS A 554 -19.09 19.14 -19.71
N GLY A 555 -18.15 19.08 -20.64
CA GLY A 555 -17.92 20.07 -21.69
C GLY A 555 -16.97 21.20 -21.31
N ASP A 556 -16.69 21.42 -20.01
CA ASP A 556 -15.65 22.37 -19.61
C ASP A 556 -14.26 21.86 -20.00
N THR A 557 -13.33 22.81 -20.10
CA THR A 557 -11.93 22.54 -20.40
C THR A 557 -11.06 22.91 -19.20
N THR A 558 -10.27 21.94 -18.73
CA THR A 558 -9.33 22.10 -17.62
C THR A 558 -8.24 23.13 -17.95
N HIS A 559 -7.50 23.62 -16.95
CA HIS A 559 -6.35 24.50 -17.20
C HIS A 559 -5.23 23.83 -18.00
N CYS A 560 -5.25 22.50 -18.12
CA CYS A 560 -4.33 21.74 -18.98
C CYS A 560 -4.80 21.67 -20.45
N GLY A 561 -5.97 22.23 -20.78
CA GLY A 561 -6.55 22.15 -22.13
C GLY A 561 -7.35 20.88 -22.41
N GLN A 562 -7.54 20.00 -21.42
CA GLN A 562 -8.34 18.79 -21.59
C GLN A 562 -9.84 19.12 -21.49
N THR A 563 -10.62 18.78 -22.51
CA THR A 563 -12.09 18.84 -22.42
C THR A 563 -12.63 17.63 -21.66
N ILE A 564 -13.49 17.89 -20.67
CA ILE A 564 -14.16 16.83 -19.92
C ILE A 564 -15.32 16.28 -20.76
N ALA A 565 -15.10 15.17 -21.45
CA ALA A 565 -16.09 14.56 -22.34
C ALA A 565 -17.20 13.77 -21.60
N HIS A 566 -16.90 13.24 -20.41
CA HIS A 566 -17.81 12.37 -19.66
C HIS A 566 -18.39 13.06 -18.43
N SER A 567 -17.79 12.89 -17.25
CA SER A 567 -18.24 13.53 -16.00
C SER A 567 -17.05 13.78 -15.07
N VAL A 568 -17.12 14.86 -14.28
CA VAL A 568 -16.25 15.09 -13.10
C VAL A 568 -16.98 14.71 -11.80
N GLY A 569 -18.30 14.88 -11.75
CA GLY A 569 -19.16 14.55 -10.59
C GLY A 569 -19.10 15.53 -9.42
N LEU A 570 -18.23 16.55 -9.49
CA LEU A 570 -18.02 17.49 -8.38
C LEU A 570 -19.29 18.28 -8.04
N ASP A 571 -19.95 18.84 -9.04
CA ASP A 571 -21.17 19.63 -8.87
C ASP A 571 -22.27 18.79 -8.20
N ALA A 572 -22.51 17.57 -8.68
CA ALA A 572 -23.45 16.63 -8.07
C ALA A 572 -23.11 16.33 -6.60
N CYS A 573 -21.82 16.16 -6.26
CA CYS A 573 -21.39 15.96 -4.88
C CYS A 573 -21.65 17.20 -3.99
N LEU A 574 -21.36 18.39 -4.49
CA LEU A 574 -21.58 19.64 -3.77
C LEU A 574 -23.08 19.93 -3.57
N GLU A 575 -23.90 19.68 -4.59
CA GLU A 575 -25.37 19.80 -4.50
C GLU A 575 -25.94 18.85 -3.45
N ALA A 576 -25.50 17.59 -3.42
CA ALA A 576 -25.92 16.62 -2.43
C ALA A 576 -25.54 17.02 -0.99
N LEU A 577 -24.42 17.73 -0.82
CA LEU A 577 -23.95 18.21 0.47
C LEU A 577 -24.72 19.46 0.96
N ARG A 578 -25.26 20.27 0.05
CA ARG A 578 -25.85 21.59 0.32
C ARG A 578 -26.87 21.59 1.47
N PRO A 579 -27.83 20.63 1.59
CA PRO A 579 -28.78 20.63 2.71
C PRO A 579 -28.09 20.42 4.06
N ARG A 580 -27.19 19.43 4.17
CA ARG A 580 -26.47 19.14 5.41
C ARG A 580 -25.49 20.26 5.77
N TRP A 581 -24.88 20.91 4.78
CA TRP A 581 -24.01 22.07 4.98
C TRP A 581 -24.74 23.22 5.67
N ARG A 582 -25.92 23.61 5.16
CA ARG A 582 -26.75 24.65 5.77
C ARG A 582 -27.17 24.31 7.20
N GLN A 583 -27.54 23.05 7.42
CA GLN A 583 -27.87 22.56 8.77
C GLN A 583 -26.67 22.66 9.71
N LEU A 584 -25.48 22.23 9.29
CA LEU A 584 -24.24 22.30 10.08
C LEU A 584 -23.84 23.75 10.40
N ILE A 585 -24.06 24.68 9.48
CA ILE A 585 -23.85 26.11 9.74
C ILE A 585 -24.73 26.58 10.90
N ALA A 586 -26.04 26.30 10.82
CA ALA A 586 -26.99 26.70 11.86
C ALA A 586 -26.67 26.05 13.22
N GLU A 587 -26.36 24.74 13.23
CA GLU A 587 -25.95 23.98 14.41
C GLU A 587 -24.69 24.59 15.06
N ASN A 588 -23.68 24.94 14.25
CA ASN A 588 -22.45 25.54 14.75
C ASN A 588 -22.66 26.96 15.29
N ILE A 589 -23.47 27.79 14.63
CA ILE A 589 -23.82 29.13 15.12
C ILE A 589 -24.52 29.02 16.48
N ALA A 590 -25.53 28.17 16.59
CA ALA A 590 -26.27 27.96 17.83
C ALA A 590 -25.36 27.43 18.96
N PHE A 591 -24.54 26.42 18.67
CA PHE A 591 -23.59 25.88 19.64
C PHE A 591 -22.59 26.95 20.09
N ASN A 592 -21.98 27.67 19.16
CA ASN A 592 -20.98 28.68 19.47
C ASN A 592 -21.58 29.85 20.24
N ALA A 593 -22.83 30.25 19.98
CA ALA A 593 -23.49 31.32 20.74
C ALA A 593 -23.60 31.02 22.25
N GLN A 594 -23.70 29.73 22.61
CA GLN A 594 -23.86 29.28 24.00
C GLN A 594 -22.55 28.79 24.64
N ASN A 595 -21.47 28.64 23.86
CA ASN A 595 -20.22 28.05 24.33
C ASN A 595 -19.05 28.98 24.02
N ALA A 596 -18.41 29.53 25.06
CA ALA A 596 -17.25 30.41 24.91
C ALA A 596 -15.93 29.63 24.82
N GLU A 597 -15.77 28.58 25.65
CA GLU A 597 -14.53 27.81 25.82
C GLU A 597 -14.29 26.80 24.70
N ARG A 598 -15.36 26.13 24.24
CA ARG A 598 -15.31 25.19 23.13
C ARG A 598 -16.13 25.72 21.97
N ARG A 599 -15.47 25.97 20.83
CA ARG A 599 -16.13 26.35 19.58
C ARG A 599 -16.12 25.18 18.60
N ARG A 600 -17.08 25.17 17.68
CA ARG A 600 -17.17 24.25 16.55
C ARG A 600 -16.95 25.02 15.25
N GLY A 601 -16.21 24.41 14.34
CA GLY A 601 -16.03 24.87 12.97
C GLY A 601 -16.47 23.79 11.99
N ILE A 602 -16.80 24.20 10.76
CA ILE A 602 -17.00 23.31 9.63
C ILE A 602 -16.10 23.78 8.49
N GLY A 603 -15.59 22.85 7.71
CA GLY A 603 -14.78 23.11 6.53
C GLY A 603 -15.22 22.21 5.38
N ILE A 604 -14.92 22.65 4.17
CA ILE A 604 -15.16 21.90 2.94
C ILE A 604 -13.87 21.91 2.13
N GLY A 605 -13.54 20.77 1.53
CA GLY A 605 -12.35 20.58 0.72
C GLY A 605 -12.67 19.74 -0.51
N CYS A 606 -12.32 20.22 -1.70
CA CYS A 606 -12.48 19.48 -2.95
C CYS A 606 -11.11 19.13 -3.55
N MET A 607 -10.99 17.89 -4.00
CA MET A 607 -9.81 17.40 -4.69
C MET A 607 -10.26 16.46 -5.80
N TRP A 608 -9.61 16.56 -6.95
CA TRP A 608 -9.66 15.54 -8.00
C TRP A 608 -8.32 14.86 -8.15
N TYR A 609 -8.33 13.69 -8.77
CA TYR A 609 -7.13 12.94 -9.03
C TYR A 609 -7.31 12.07 -10.27
N GLY A 610 -6.34 12.10 -11.19
CA GLY A 610 -6.35 11.24 -12.37
C GLY A 610 -6.19 9.75 -12.04
N CYS A 611 -7.03 8.91 -12.65
CA CYS A 611 -6.90 7.45 -12.60
C CYS A 611 -5.86 6.98 -13.64
N GLY A 612 -4.71 6.50 -13.18
CA GLY A 612 -3.57 6.12 -14.02
C GLY A 612 -2.33 7.00 -13.84
N ASN A 613 -1.24 6.54 -14.43
CA ASN A 613 0.01 7.30 -14.53
C ASN A 613 -0.17 8.53 -15.42
N THR A 614 0.33 9.68 -14.97
CA THR A 614 0.29 10.96 -15.71
C THR A 614 1.37 10.95 -16.78
N SER A 615 1.04 11.41 -17.99
CA SER A 615 1.99 11.56 -19.10
C SER A 615 2.68 10.26 -19.53
N MET A 616 2.11 9.10 -19.18
CA MET A 616 2.65 7.78 -19.48
C MET A 616 1.54 6.81 -19.86
N SER A 617 1.86 5.85 -20.72
CA SER A 617 0.96 4.74 -21.05
C SER A 617 0.63 3.93 -19.80
N ASN A 618 -0.61 3.42 -19.75
CA ASN A 618 -1.11 2.58 -18.67
C ASN A 618 -1.49 1.20 -19.23
N PRO A 619 -0.54 0.38 -19.71
CA PRO A 619 -0.87 -0.94 -20.23
C PRO A 619 -1.39 -1.86 -19.12
N SER A 620 -2.22 -2.82 -19.49
CA SER A 620 -2.60 -3.95 -18.64
C SER A 620 -3.02 -5.10 -19.53
N THR A 621 -2.54 -6.30 -19.21
CA THR A 621 -2.92 -7.54 -19.89
C THR A 621 -3.53 -8.51 -18.88
N MET A 622 -4.63 -9.15 -19.24
CA MET A 622 -5.31 -10.19 -18.46
C MET A 622 -5.59 -11.40 -19.36
N ARG A 623 -5.66 -12.59 -18.76
CA ARG A 623 -6.10 -13.81 -19.44
C ARG A 623 -7.21 -14.47 -18.63
N LEU A 624 -8.22 -14.99 -19.32
CA LEU A 624 -9.32 -15.74 -18.72
C LEU A 624 -9.45 -17.08 -19.45
N GLY A 625 -9.59 -18.17 -18.70
CA GLY A 625 -9.85 -19.50 -19.24
C GLY A 625 -11.10 -20.13 -18.62
N LEU A 626 -11.67 -21.11 -19.32
CA LEU A 626 -12.76 -21.96 -18.84
C LEU A 626 -12.21 -23.39 -18.63
N LYS A 627 -12.38 -23.94 -17.43
CA LYS A 627 -11.92 -25.29 -17.10
C LYS A 627 -12.94 -26.37 -17.50
N PRO A 628 -12.51 -27.64 -17.62
CA PRO A 628 -13.40 -28.79 -17.84
C PRO A 628 -14.52 -28.95 -16.79
N ASP A 629 -14.28 -28.45 -15.57
CA ASP A 629 -15.25 -28.48 -14.45
C ASP A 629 -16.27 -27.32 -14.47
N GLY A 630 -16.23 -26.47 -15.50
CA GLY A 630 -17.11 -25.31 -15.63
C GLY A 630 -16.62 -24.04 -14.93
N ARG A 631 -15.55 -24.07 -14.14
CA ARG A 631 -15.07 -22.86 -13.45
C ARG A 631 -14.23 -21.98 -14.37
N LEU A 632 -14.31 -20.68 -14.14
CA LEU A 632 -13.50 -19.67 -14.83
C LEU A 632 -12.20 -19.43 -14.04
N VAL A 633 -11.07 -19.30 -14.73
CA VAL A 633 -9.78 -18.95 -14.11
C VAL A 633 -9.28 -17.64 -14.68
N LEU A 634 -9.32 -16.58 -13.88
CA LEU A 634 -8.77 -15.28 -14.22
C LEU A 634 -7.31 -15.20 -13.77
N TYR A 635 -6.39 -15.12 -14.73
CA TYR A 635 -4.98 -14.82 -14.48
C TYR A 635 -4.83 -13.32 -14.29
N ASN A 636 -4.91 -12.90 -13.02
CA ASN A 636 -4.98 -11.52 -12.61
C ASN A 636 -3.59 -11.00 -12.23
N GLY A 637 -2.95 -10.27 -13.14
CA GLY A 637 -1.66 -9.63 -12.87
C GLY A 637 -1.74 -8.41 -11.93
N ALA A 638 -2.95 -7.94 -11.58
CA ALA A 638 -3.13 -6.76 -10.75
C ALA A 638 -3.07 -7.15 -9.26
N HIS A 639 -1.92 -6.88 -8.63
CA HIS A 639 -1.68 -7.21 -7.23
C HIS A 639 -2.57 -6.41 -6.26
N ASP A 640 -3.21 -7.09 -5.32
CA ASP A 640 -4.03 -6.47 -4.26
C ASP A 640 -3.19 -6.21 -3.02
N ILE A 641 -3.21 -4.97 -2.52
CA ILE A 641 -2.55 -4.58 -1.27
C ILE A 641 -3.54 -4.30 -0.13
N GLY A 642 -4.76 -4.82 -0.27
CA GLY A 642 -5.87 -4.68 0.65
C GLY A 642 -7.05 -3.88 0.09
N GLN A 643 -6.90 -3.18 -1.04
CA GLN A 643 -7.94 -2.31 -1.59
C GLN A 643 -9.13 -3.04 -2.21
N GLY A 644 -9.00 -4.34 -2.52
CA GLY A 644 -10.12 -5.14 -3.07
C GLY A 644 -10.13 -5.28 -4.59
N SER A 645 -8.96 -5.17 -5.23
CA SER A 645 -8.80 -5.45 -6.65
C SER A 645 -9.19 -6.90 -7.00
N TYR A 646 -8.92 -7.89 -6.15
CA TYR A 646 -9.30 -9.28 -6.47
C TYR A 646 -10.81 -9.46 -6.61
N THR A 647 -11.61 -8.85 -5.72
CA THR A 647 -13.07 -8.97 -5.79
C THR A 647 -13.63 -8.25 -7.03
N ILE A 648 -13.23 -7.01 -7.28
CA ILE A 648 -13.79 -6.24 -8.41
C ILE A 648 -13.36 -6.79 -9.77
N MET A 649 -12.15 -7.35 -9.90
CA MET A 649 -11.73 -8.02 -11.14
C MET A 649 -12.59 -9.26 -11.43
N ALA A 650 -12.90 -10.05 -10.40
CA ALA A 650 -13.80 -11.19 -10.53
C ALA A 650 -15.22 -10.76 -10.92
N GLN A 651 -15.76 -9.70 -10.31
CA GLN A 651 -17.08 -9.15 -10.67
C GLN A 651 -17.12 -8.69 -12.13
N ILE A 652 -16.11 -7.93 -12.56
CA ILE A 652 -16.02 -7.45 -13.95
C ILE A 652 -15.91 -8.61 -14.94
N ALA A 653 -15.07 -9.60 -14.66
CA ALA A 653 -14.91 -10.76 -15.52
C ALA A 653 -16.20 -11.59 -15.61
N ALA A 654 -16.84 -11.84 -14.47
CA ALA A 654 -18.09 -12.60 -14.38
C ALA A 654 -19.21 -11.96 -15.20
N ASP A 655 -19.45 -10.66 -15.02
CA ASP A 655 -20.47 -9.93 -15.77
C ASP A 655 -20.19 -9.87 -17.26
N ALA A 656 -18.91 -9.71 -17.64
CA ALA A 656 -18.52 -9.66 -19.05
C ALA A 656 -18.65 -11.03 -19.74
N VAL A 657 -18.44 -12.15 -19.04
CA VAL A 657 -18.76 -13.49 -19.56
C VAL A 657 -20.27 -13.74 -19.53
N GLY A 658 -20.98 -13.23 -18.53
CA GLY A 658 -22.39 -13.52 -18.26
C GLY A 658 -22.58 -14.81 -17.46
N LEU A 659 -21.67 -15.10 -16.53
CA LEU A 659 -21.73 -16.24 -15.61
C LEU A 659 -21.64 -15.76 -14.14
N PRO A 660 -22.09 -16.56 -13.16
CA PRO A 660 -22.01 -16.19 -11.74
C PRO A 660 -20.58 -15.92 -11.27
N VAL A 661 -20.40 -14.89 -10.44
CA VAL A 661 -19.08 -14.51 -9.88
C VAL A 661 -18.45 -15.61 -9.02
N ASP A 662 -19.25 -16.47 -8.40
CA ASP A 662 -18.77 -17.57 -7.56
C ASP A 662 -17.99 -18.64 -8.34
N LEU A 663 -18.16 -18.69 -9.66
CA LEU A 663 -17.43 -19.59 -10.55
C LEU A 663 -16.05 -19.08 -10.94
N VAL A 664 -15.72 -17.83 -10.59
CA VAL A 664 -14.42 -17.22 -10.92
C VAL A 664 -13.38 -17.54 -9.84
N ASP A 665 -12.42 -18.37 -10.22
CA ASP A 665 -11.12 -18.57 -9.58
C ASP A 665 -10.11 -17.52 -10.07
N GLN A 666 -9.08 -17.26 -9.26
CA GLN A 666 -8.03 -16.31 -9.62
C GLN A 666 -6.64 -16.87 -9.35
N VAL A 667 -5.72 -16.57 -10.28
CA VAL A 667 -4.27 -16.68 -10.09
C VAL A 667 -3.73 -15.26 -9.92
N TYR A 668 -3.02 -15.00 -8.83
CA TYR A 668 -2.61 -13.65 -8.43
C TYR A 668 -1.15 -13.37 -8.77
N ALA A 669 -0.92 -12.32 -9.56
CA ALA A 669 0.29 -11.49 -9.70
C ALA A 669 1.69 -12.14 -9.66
N ASP A 670 1.80 -13.46 -9.79
CA ASP A 670 3.04 -14.20 -9.99
C ASP A 670 3.55 -13.92 -11.40
N THR A 671 4.81 -13.46 -11.51
CA THR A 671 5.38 -13.02 -12.77
C THR A 671 5.60 -14.15 -13.79
N ASP A 672 5.49 -15.41 -13.37
CA ASP A 672 5.49 -16.55 -14.30
C ASP A 672 4.11 -16.93 -14.81
N LEU A 673 3.07 -16.70 -13.99
CA LEU A 673 1.73 -17.24 -14.25
C LEU A 673 0.78 -16.19 -14.83
N THR A 674 1.02 -14.92 -14.51
CA THR A 674 0.15 -13.80 -14.89
C THR A 674 0.91 -12.82 -15.76
N ALA A 675 0.24 -12.12 -16.67
CA ALA A 675 0.84 -11.05 -17.48
C ALA A 675 0.97 -9.74 -16.69
N ASP A 676 1.78 -8.79 -17.19
CA ASP A 676 1.92 -7.48 -16.57
C ASP A 676 0.60 -6.68 -16.65
N ALA A 677 -0.03 -6.47 -15.48
CA ALA A 677 -1.19 -5.60 -15.33
C ALA A 677 -0.83 -4.20 -14.82
N GLY A 678 0.47 -3.89 -14.74
CA GLY A 678 1.01 -2.68 -14.16
C GLY A 678 0.93 -2.62 -12.64
N LYS A 679 1.73 -1.72 -12.08
CA LYS A 679 1.81 -1.42 -10.65
C LYS A 679 0.48 -0.99 -10.02
N THR A 680 0.25 -1.42 -8.79
CA THR A 680 -0.88 -0.99 -7.96
C THR A 680 -0.62 0.41 -7.41
N SER A 681 -0.94 1.42 -8.22
CA SER A 681 -0.75 2.84 -7.93
C SER A 681 -1.76 3.72 -8.66
N ALA A 682 -1.78 5.02 -8.35
CA ALA A 682 -2.55 6.03 -9.06
C ALA A 682 -4.04 5.68 -9.31
N SER A 683 -4.66 4.94 -8.38
CA SER A 683 -6.06 4.50 -8.46
C SER A 683 -6.42 3.77 -9.77
N ARG A 684 -5.44 3.14 -10.42
CA ARG A 684 -5.60 2.68 -11.81
C ARG A 684 -6.24 1.31 -11.96
N GLN A 685 -6.07 0.41 -10.98
CA GLN A 685 -6.34 -1.02 -11.19
C GLN A 685 -7.79 -1.26 -11.65
N THR A 686 -8.80 -0.82 -10.90
CA THR A 686 -10.21 -1.02 -11.28
C THR A 686 -10.54 -0.48 -12.67
N PHE A 687 -10.00 0.68 -13.04
CA PHE A 687 -10.32 1.31 -14.32
C PHE A 687 -9.59 0.64 -15.49
N VAL A 688 -8.26 0.56 -15.39
CA VAL A 688 -7.40 0.11 -16.48
C VAL A 688 -7.35 -1.42 -16.57
N SER A 689 -7.01 -2.06 -15.46
CA SER A 689 -6.89 -3.51 -15.37
C SER A 689 -8.26 -4.18 -15.36
N GLY A 690 -9.28 -3.49 -14.82
CA GLY A 690 -10.67 -3.91 -14.98
C GLY A 690 -11.11 -3.89 -16.45
N LYS A 691 -10.71 -2.89 -17.24
CA LYS A 691 -10.97 -2.91 -18.69
C LYS A 691 -10.25 -4.05 -19.41
N ALA A 692 -9.04 -4.40 -18.99
CA ALA A 692 -8.33 -5.56 -19.51
C ALA A 692 -9.04 -6.89 -19.16
N ALA A 693 -9.51 -7.04 -17.92
CA ALA A 693 -10.30 -8.19 -17.47
C ALA A 693 -11.62 -8.30 -18.25
N GLU A 694 -12.34 -7.19 -18.43
CA GLU A 694 -13.57 -7.13 -19.21
C GLU A 694 -13.33 -7.55 -20.67
N ARG A 695 -12.26 -7.06 -21.31
CA ARG A 695 -11.92 -7.44 -22.68
C ARG A 695 -11.59 -8.92 -22.82
N ALA A 696 -10.78 -9.47 -21.89
CA ALA A 696 -10.46 -10.91 -21.89
C ALA A 696 -11.72 -11.77 -21.70
N ALA A 697 -12.61 -11.36 -20.79
CA ALA A 697 -13.88 -12.02 -20.55
C ALA A 697 -14.84 -11.96 -21.74
N ARG A 698 -14.96 -10.81 -22.41
CA ARG A 698 -15.76 -10.67 -23.63
C ARG A 698 -15.23 -11.54 -24.76
N ALA A 699 -13.91 -11.59 -24.95
CA ALA A 699 -13.29 -12.45 -25.96
C ALA A 699 -13.60 -13.94 -25.73
N LEU A 700 -13.59 -14.39 -24.46
CA LEU A 700 -14.03 -15.75 -24.11
C LEU A 700 -15.52 -15.96 -24.41
N ARG A 701 -16.39 -15.01 -24.02
CA ARG A 701 -17.82 -15.06 -24.32
C ARG A 701 -18.07 -15.15 -25.82
N GLU A 702 -17.44 -14.31 -26.63
CA GLU A 702 -17.56 -14.33 -28.08
C GLU A 702 -17.11 -15.67 -28.69
N SER A 703 -16.06 -16.28 -28.14
CA SER A 703 -15.57 -17.59 -28.58
C SER A 703 -16.58 -18.69 -28.28
N ILE A 704 -17.19 -18.68 -27.08
CA ILE A 704 -18.27 -19.59 -26.69
C ILE A 704 -19.48 -19.44 -27.62
N LEU A 705 -19.94 -18.22 -27.85
CA LEU A 705 -21.13 -17.95 -28.67
C LEU A 705 -20.90 -18.37 -30.12
N ARG A 706 -19.70 -18.10 -30.65
CA ARG A 706 -19.31 -18.53 -32.00
C ARG A 706 -19.24 -20.04 -32.12
N PHE A 707 -18.63 -20.71 -31.14
CA PHE A 707 -18.58 -22.18 -31.11
C PHE A 707 -19.98 -22.80 -31.09
N ALA A 708 -20.90 -22.19 -30.33
CA ALA A 708 -22.29 -22.62 -30.25
C ALA A 708 -23.16 -22.15 -31.44
N ASN A 709 -22.65 -21.27 -32.32
CA ASN A 709 -23.40 -20.67 -33.42
C ASN A 709 -24.73 -20.01 -32.97
N VAL A 710 -24.64 -19.09 -32.02
CA VAL A 710 -25.76 -18.27 -31.47
C VAL A 710 -25.38 -16.78 -31.44
N SER A 711 -26.35 -15.89 -31.25
CA SER A 711 -26.09 -14.43 -31.18
C SER A 711 -25.65 -13.97 -29.78
N GLU A 712 -25.26 -12.69 -29.67
CA GLU A 712 -24.88 -12.05 -28.40
C GLU A 712 -25.99 -12.03 -27.35
N ARG A 713 -27.25 -12.23 -27.76
CA ARG A 713 -28.43 -12.25 -26.90
C ARG A 713 -28.55 -13.55 -26.08
N ALA A 714 -27.77 -14.58 -26.41
CA ALA A 714 -27.83 -15.85 -25.70
C ALA A 714 -27.39 -15.70 -24.24
N THR A 715 -28.07 -16.39 -23.33
CA THR A 715 -27.66 -16.49 -21.92
C THR A 715 -26.75 -17.70 -21.74
N LEU A 716 -25.80 -17.57 -20.82
CA LEU A 716 -24.89 -18.65 -20.44
C LEU A 716 -25.24 -19.12 -19.03
N GLY A 717 -25.21 -20.43 -18.83
CA GLY A 717 -25.33 -21.08 -17.54
C GLY A 717 -24.45 -22.32 -17.48
N LEU A 718 -24.26 -22.87 -16.29
CA LEU A 718 -23.46 -24.06 -16.07
C LEU A 718 -24.25 -25.08 -15.27
N ASP A 719 -24.10 -26.33 -15.67
CA ASP A 719 -24.66 -27.51 -15.02
C ASP A 719 -23.52 -28.52 -14.87
N GLY A 720 -22.78 -28.41 -13.75
CA GLY A 720 -21.51 -29.10 -13.57
C GLY A 720 -20.48 -28.70 -14.65
N GLY A 721 -19.90 -29.70 -15.32
CA GLY A 721 -18.97 -29.51 -16.45
C GLY A 721 -19.65 -29.21 -17.80
N THR A 722 -20.97 -29.05 -17.82
CA THR A 722 -21.73 -28.78 -19.05
C THR A 722 -22.08 -27.29 -19.14
N LEU A 723 -21.61 -26.62 -20.19
CA LEU A 723 -22.02 -25.25 -20.50
C LEU A 723 -23.39 -25.25 -21.21
N VAL A 724 -24.36 -24.55 -20.63
CA VAL A 724 -25.73 -24.43 -21.14
C VAL A 724 -25.89 -23.05 -21.77
N ILE A 725 -26.30 -23.01 -23.03
CA ILE A 725 -26.41 -21.80 -23.83
C ILE A 725 -27.84 -21.70 -24.34
N ALA A 726 -28.58 -20.68 -23.93
CA ALA A 726 -29.98 -20.52 -24.27
C ALA A 726 -30.23 -19.26 -25.12
N GLU A 727 -31.00 -19.40 -26.20
CA GLU A 727 -31.42 -18.30 -27.07
C GLU A 727 -32.86 -18.54 -27.53
N GLY A 728 -33.81 -17.75 -27.01
CA GLY A 728 -35.23 -18.00 -27.23
C GLY A 728 -35.65 -19.36 -26.66
N GLU A 729 -36.22 -20.23 -27.49
CA GLU A 729 -36.57 -21.61 -27.12
C GLU A 729 -35.42 -22.61 -27.35
N ALA A 730 -34.34 -22.20 -28.03
CA ALA A 730 -33.22 -23.08 -28.34
C ALA A 730 -32.26 -23.17 -27.16
N THR A 731 -31.90 -24.40 -26.77
CA THR A 731 -30.86 -24.67 -25.77
C THR A 731 -29.77 -25.55 -26.38
N ARG A 732 -28.52 -25.15 -26.24
CA ARG A 732 -27.33 -25.92 -26.61
C ARG A 732 -26.56 -26.30 -25.36
N ARG A 733 -25.97 -27.50 -25.36
CA ARG A 733 -25.18 -28.02 -24.25
C ARG A 733 -23.81 -28.45 -24.77
N ILE A 734 -22.76 -28.00 -24.11
CA ILE A 734 -21.37 -28.32 -24.47
C ILE A 734 -20.71 -28.98 -23.27
N GLU A 735 -20.28 -30.22 -23.44
CA GLU A 735 -19.47 -30.94 -22.45
C GLU A 735 -18.04 -30.41 -22.48
N LEU A 736 -17.65 -29.62 -21.48
CA LEU A 736 -16.36 -28.92 -21.48
C LEU A 736 -15.17 -29.87 -21.42
N ALA A 737 -15.32 -31.01 -20.75
CA ALA A 737 -14.30 -32.05 -20.69
C ALA A 737 -14.03 -32.74 -22.04
N SER A 738 -14.93 -32.59 -23.02
CA SER A 738 -14.73 -33.12 -24.37
C SER A 738 -13.97 -32.17 -25.30
N LEU A 739 -13.77 -30.91 -24.88
CA LEU A 739 -13.04 -29.93 -25.66
C LEU A 739 -11.53 -30.16 -25.49
N PRO A 740 -10.73 -29.96 -26.55
CA PRO A 740 -9.28 -29.92 -26.40
C PRO A 740 -8.89 -28.74 -25.50
N ALA A 741 -7.89 -28.94 -24.65
CA ALA A 741 -7.30 -27.85 -23.89
C ALA A 741 -6.58 -26.89 -24.85
N ASP A 742 -6.78 -25.58 -24.66
CA ASP A 742 -5.94 -24.57 -25.30
C ASP A 742 -4.50 -24.71 -24.77
N LEU A 743 -3.52 -24.73 -25.68
CA LEU A 743 -2.08 -24.86 -25.37
C LEU A 743 -1.52 -23.64 -24.64
#